data_AF-A0A7I8LF00-F1
#
_entry.id   AF-A0A7I8LF00-F1
#
_cell.length_a   1.000
_cell.length_b   1.000
_cell.length_c   1.000
_cell.angle_alpha   90.00
_cell.angle_beta   90.00
_cell.angle_gamma   90.00
#
_symmetry.space_group_name_H-M   'P 1'
#
loop_
_entity.id
_entity.type
_entity.pdbx_description
1 polymer ?
#
loop_
_entity_poly.entity_id
_entity_poly.type
_entity_poly.pdbx_seq_one_letter_code
_entity_poly.pdbx_strand_id
1 'polypeptide(L)'
;MANAPPISSSPGRKLPLAGAFFPPADLSDIALVRALAAVSADLAASANLPMPFQRRNARSIVRAVKILSAIFESLGDASTARTQQQQHLPAAANTCFRELYILLYRSKILLDYCAHSSRLWLLLQNSHISGHFHDLTQEISTLLDVLPLREFALDEDLWEQIELLHRQARRSKLYLDPRDEALRLKVSSFLDDFDKDQPPDISDLRETFVEKLGIQDARSCCAEIEFLEERIYSQEDDVDPAAIYGVIALTRYARFSLFEFEEAAPPEAGKGSGAAHLRKSSSVISQIVPKDFCCPISLDLMRDPVIVSTGQTYDRSSIVRWIEEGHRTCPNSGQTLSHTRLVPNRSLRNLIAQWCAANGVPCDPPATPDGSAESFLSRAVTRAAVQANRATARLLIVQLSRGSEYAKTESACELRILTRTGKENRLCVVEEGAIPPLRRLLRSTNPETQVNAVTAILNLSLPDRNKYRIMEEPGCLRSIVEVFREGWTTEARENAAAVLFSLSVVHEYKLLIASEEGALEALAALLAGGTQTGKKDAVATLFNLSTHPETSLRMVESKAVAALVAALATEAVAEEAAGALALLARQPAGAEGLAREDRALAGLVGLMRRGSPRGKENAVAALLEMCRSGGVAVADRVARAPALGGLIQTLLFTGTKRARRKAASLARVCRRTVPSPLSGGWAFAPTMASQRTATISTVTATAAAITDFSIVDSATAVSGPMAVPAL
;
A
#
# COMPACT_ATOMS: atom_id res chain seq x y z
N MET A 1 -12.93 30.78 37.16
CA MET A 1 -12.08 29.64 36.76
C MET A 1 -12.94 28.75 35.86
N ALA A 2 -12.87 28.97 34.55
CA ALA A 2 -13.52 28.13 33.55
C ALA A 2 -12.41 27.52 32.70
N ASN A 3 -12.36 26.20 32.69
CA ASN A 3 -11.32 25.42 32.05
C ASN A 3 -11.29 25.72 30.56
N ALA A 4 -10.19 26.34 30.10
CA ALA A 4 -9.76 26.23 28.73
C ALA A 4 -9.68 24.74 28.37
N PRO A 5 -10.18 24.31 27.20
CA PRO A 5 -10.00 22.93 26.80
C PRO A 5 -8.49 22.65 26.71
N PRO A 6 -8.03 21.49 27.21
CA PRO A 6 -6.62 21.14 27.13
C PRO A 6 -6.25 21.10 25.64
N ILE A 7 -5.22 21.88 25.30
CA ILE A 7 -4.58 21.88 23.99
C ILE A 7 -3.95 20.50 23.84
N SER A 8 -4.71 19.57 23.26
CA SER A 8 -4.18 18.29 22.81
C SER A 8 -3.31 18.56 21.59
N SER A 9 -2.02 18.30 21.75
CA SER A 9 -1.01 18.21 20.72
C SER A 9 -1.43 17.25 19.60
N SER A 10 -2.10 17.77 18.56
CA SER A 10 -1.96 17.37 17.14
C SER A 10 -3.10 17.91 16.26
N PRO A 11 -2.92 19.14 15.72
CA PRO A 11 -3.37 19.41 14.36
C PRO A 11 -2.21 19.94 13.51
N GLY A 12 -1.00 19.40 13.70
CA GLY A 12 0.13 19.72 12.82
C GLY A 12 0.07 18.81 11.61
N ARG A 13 -0.13 19.36 10.41
CA ARG A 13 0.22 18.81 9.06
C ARG A 13 -0.73 19.22 7.91
N LYS A 14 -1.71 20.10 8.11
CA LYS A 14 -2.55 20.63 7.00
C LYS A 14 -2.42 22.15 6.90
N LEU A 15 -2.43 22.65 5.67
CA LEU A 15 -2.49 24.08 5.37
C LEU A 15 -3.82 24.63 5.91
N PRO A 16 -3.86 25.83 6.50
CA PRO A 16 -5.09 26.36 7.08
C PRO A 16 -6.15 26.63 5.99
N LEU A 17 -7.22 25.84 5.97
CA LEU A 17 -8.41 26.10 5.15
C LEU A 17 -9.23 27.23 5.80
N ALA A 18 -9.63 28.23 5.00
CA ALA A 18 -10.34 29.42 5.47
C ALA A 18 -11.65 29.14 6.23
N GLY A 19 -12.27 27.97 6.03
CA GLY A 19 -13.56 27.59 6.67
C GLY A 19 -13.46 26.72 7.92
N ALA A 20 -12.27 26.41 8.43
CA ALA A 20 -12.10 25.44 9.53
C ALA A 20 -12.08 26.04 10.95
N PHE A 21 -12.16 27.36 11.08
CA PHE A 21 -11.96 28.05 12.35
C PHE A 21 -13.16 28.93 12.69
N PHE A 22 -13.79 28.62 13.83
CA PHE A 22 -14.85 29.43 14.39
C PHE A 22 -14.34 30.09 15.68
N PRO A 23 -14.59 31.40 15.88
CA PRO A 23 -14.36 32.01 17.18
C PRO A 23 -15.28 31.32 18.19
N PRO A 24 -14.85 31.09 19.45
CA PRO A 24 -15.70 30.45 20.45
C PRO A 24 -17.01 31.26 20.59
N ALA A 25 -18.15 30.58 20.44
CA ALA A 25 -19.45 31.24 20.25
C ALA A 25 -19.86 32.12 21.44
N ASP A 26 -19.40 31.80 22.65
CA ASP A 26 -19.93 32.32 23.92
C ASP A 26 -18.97 33.22 24.72
N LEU A 27 -17.94 33.80 24.09
CA LEU A 27 -17.02 34.70 24.79
C LEU A 27 -17.66 36.08 25.04
N SER A 28 -17.63 36.53 26.30
CA SER A 28 -17.87 37.93 26.64
C SER A 28 -16.80 38.83 26.03
N ASP A 29 -17.13 40.10 25.80
CA ASP A 29 -16.24 41.12 25.21
C ASP A 29 -14.84 41.15 25.85
N ILE A 30 -14.79 41.11 27.18
CA ILE A 30 -13.54 41.10 27.96
C ILE A 30 -12.79 39.77 27.80
N ALA A 31 -13.51 38.64 27.75
CA ALA A 31 -12.90 37.33 27.54
C ALA A 31 -12.31 37.20 26.12
N LEU A 32 -12.95 37.82 25.12
CA LEU A 32 -12.46 37.86 23.75
C LEU A 32 -11.16 38.68 23.64
N VAL A 33 -11.10 39.88 24.23
CA VAL A 33 -9.89 40.71 24.23
C VAL A 33 -8.73 40.01 24.96
N ARG A 34 -9.00 39.36 26.10
CA ARG A 34 -7.97 38.56 26.81
C ARG A 34 -7.51 37.36 26.00
N ALA A 35 -8.42 36.67 25.30
CA ALA A 35 -8.05 35.57 24.42
C ALA A 35 -7.19 36.04 23.25
N LEU A 36 -7.50 37.19 22.65
CA LEU A 36 -6.69 37.82 21.60
C LEU A 36 -5.30 38.20 22.10
N ALA A 37 -5.19 38.82 23.28
CA ALA A 37 -3.91 39.14 23.91
C ALA A 37 -3.09 37.87 24.17
N ALA A 38 -3.71 36.80 24.70
CA ALA A 38 -3.02 35.53 24.94
C ALA A 38 -2.51 34.87 23.66
N VAL A 39 -3.34 34.79 22.61
CA VAL A 39 -2.96 34.18 21.33
C VAL A 39 -1.89 35.01 20.61
N SER A 40 -1.99 36.34 20.65
CA SER A 40 -0.99 37.24 20.05
C SER A 40 0.36 37.19 20.78
N ALA A 41 0.37 37.11 22.12
CA ALA A 41 1.58 36.92 22.91
C ALA A 41 2.25 35.56 22.61
N ASP A 42 1.48 34.48 22.51
CA ASP A 42 1.98 33.15 22.16
C ASP A 42 2.58 33.11 20.72
N LEU A 43 1.93 33.79 19.77
CA LEU A 43 2.45 33.94 18.41
C LEU A 43 3.69 34.85 18.36
N ALA A 44 3.73 35.90 19.20
CA ALA A 44 4.92 36.74 19.34
C ALA A 44 6.11 35.98 19.94
N ALA A 45 5.87 34.98 20.80
CA ALA A 45 6.90 34.06 21.30
C ALA A 45 7.38 33.09 20.22
N SER A 46 6.50 32.73 19.29
CA SER A 46 6.81 31.90 18.10
C SER A 46 7.79 32.58 17.12
N ALA A 47 8.12 33.86 17.33
CA ALA A 47 9.18 34.59 16.60
C ALA A 47 10.56 33.90 16.61
N ASN A 48 10.81 33.07 17.61
CA ASN A 48 12.09 32.39 17.82
C ASN A 48 12.17 31.02 17.14
N LEU A 49 11.10 30.55 16.49
CA LEU A 49 11.10 29.27 15.78
C LEU A 49 12.14 29.30 14.64
N PRO A 50 12.92 28.21 14.46
CA PRO A 50 13.85 28.10 13.35
C PRO A 50 13.08 27.98 12.04
N MET A 51 13.05 29.07 11.27
CA MET A 51 12.39 29.12 9.96
C MET A 51 13.41 28.85 8.84
N PRO A 52 13.42 27.67 8.21
CA PRO A 52 14.35 27.38 7.12
C PRO A 52 14.12 28.32 5.94
N PHE A 53 12.85 28.52 5.56
CA PHE A 53 12.38 29.36 4.45
C PHE A 53 11.37 30.42 4.92
N GLN A 54 10.95 31.32 4.03
CA GLN A 54 9.89 32.31 4.30
C GLN A 54 10.19 33.29 5.45
N ARG A 55 11.48 33.46 5.80
CA ARG A 55 11.92 34.22 6.98
C ARG A 55 11.41 35.67 7.01
N ARG A 56 11.38 36.33 5.86
CA ARG A 56 10.89 37.73 5.75
C ARG A 56 9.39 37.80 5.99
N ASN A 57 8.62 36.91 5.38
CA ASN A 57 7.17 36.86 5.49
C ASN A 57 6.73 36.52 6.92
N ALA A 58 7.37 35.52 7.53
CA ALA A 58 7.16 35.17 8.94
C ALA A 58 7.49 36.34 9.89
N ARG A 59 8.65 37.00 9.72
CA ARG A 59 9.01 38.18 10.52
C ARG A 59 8.03 39.34 10.33
N SER A 60 7.49 39.53 9.13
CA SER A 60 6.51 40.57 8.84
C SER A 60 5.21 40.34 9.62
N ILE A 61 4.65 39.12 9.56
CA ILE A 61 3.45 38.76 10.32
C ILE A 61 3.71 38.85 11.83
N VAL A 62 4.81 38.29 12.33
CA VAL A 62 5.14 38.35 13.76
C VAL A 62 5.25 39.79 14.26
N ARG A 63 5.82 40.70 13.46
CA ARG A 63 5.87 42.14 13.80
C ARG A 63 4.48 42.76 13.84
N ALA A 64 3.63 42.45 12.86
CA ALA A 64 2.24 42.92 12.85
C ALA A 64 1.48 42.43 14.09
N VAL A 65 1.64 41.16 14.46
CA VAL A 65 0.98 40.58 15.64
C VAL A 65 1.50 41.19 16.95
N LYS A 66 2.78 41.54 17.05
CA LYS A 66 3.32 42.25 18.22
C LYS A 66 2.67 43.62 18.42
N ILE A 67 2.44 44.36 17.33
CA ILE A 67 1.74 45.65 17.38
C ILE A 67 0.28 45.44 17.81
N LEU A 68 -0.41 44.44 17.25
CA LEU A 68 -1.78 44.10 17.65
C LEU A 68 -1.87 43.64 19.13
N SER A 69 -0.87 42.91 19.65
CA SER A 69 -0.80 42.49 21.06
C SER A 69 -0.82 43.69 22.00
N ALA A 70 -0.05 44.74 21.69
CA ALA A 70 0.00 45.95 22.50
C ALA A 70 -1.38 46.65 22.57
N ILE A 71 -2.17 46.60 21.50
CA ILE A 71 -3.55 47.11 21.48
C ILE A 71 -4.43 46.28 22.43
N PHE A 72 -4.37 44.95 22.34
CA PHE A 72 -5.21 44.08 23.16
C PHE A 72 -4.85 44.16 24.65
N GLU A 73 -3.57 44.37 24.99
CA GLU A 73 -3.12 44.60 26.36
C GLU A 73 -3.65 45.95 26.89
N SER A 74 -3.48 47.04 26.14
CA SER A 74 -4.02 48.36 26.51
C SER A 74 -5.55 48.33 26.69
N LEU A 75 -6.27 47.65 25.80
CA LEU A 75 -7.72 47.47 25.91
C LEU A 75 -8.10 46.58 27.09
N GLY A 76 -7.30 45.55 27.40
CA GLY A 76 -7.50 44.66 28.55
C GLY A 76 -7.37 45.41 29.87
N ASP A 77 -6.35 46.25 30.02
CA ASP A 77 -6.11 47.06 31.22
C ASP A 77 -7.21 48.11 31.39
N ALA A 78 -7.57 48.82 30.31
CA ALA A 78 -8.67 49.78 30.33
C ALA A 78 -10.04 49.14 30.67
N SER A 79 -10.24 47.86 30.33
CA SER A 79 -11.46 47.11 30.65
C SER A 79 -11.58 46.75 32.13
N THR A 80 -10.46 46.57 32.84
CA THR A 80 -10.46 46.29 34.29
C THR A 80 -10.82 47.51 35.14
N ALA A 81 -10.65 48.72 34.58
CA ALA A 81 -10.96 49.98 35.24
C ALA A 81 -12.42 50.48 35.02
N ARG A 82 -13.18 49.87 34.10
CA ARG A 82 -14.55 50.33 33.75
C ARG A 82 -15.64 49.73 34.65
N THR A 83 -16.58 50.57 35.08
CA THR A 83 -17.80 50.19 35.80
C THR A 83 -18.77 49.37 34.92
N GLN A 84 -19.63 48.56 35.55
CA GLN A 84 -20.51 47.56 34.92
C GLN A 84 -21.42 48.06 33.77
N GLN A 85 -21.63 49.37 33.60
CA GLN A 85 -22.49 49.95 32.55
C GLN A 85 -21.78 50.27 31.22
N GLN A 86 -20.44 50.19 31.13
CA GLN A 86 -19.64 50.47 29.91
C GLN A 86 -18.87 49.24 29.39
N GLN A 87 -19.31 48.03 29.75
CA GLN A 87 -18.58 46.79 29.46
C GLN A 87 -18.77 46.24 28.04
N HIS A 88 -19.61 46.86 27.22
CA HIS A 88 -19.90 46.38 25.86
C HIS A 88 -19.05 47.06 24.80
N LEU A 89 -18.37 46.25 23.99
CA LEU A 89 -17.64 46.70 22.80
C LEU A 89 -18.65 47.12 21.71
N PRO A 90 -18.32 48.13 20.87
CA PRO A 90 -19.09 48.42 19.67
C PRO A 90 -19.28 47.16 18.82
N ALA A 91 -20.46 46.95 18.24
CA ALA A 91 -20.75 45.74 17.47
C ALA A 91 -19.77 45.52 16.30
N ALA A 92 -19.32 46.60 15.65
CA ALA A 92 -18.28 46.58 14.63
C ALA A 92 -16.92 46.11 15.19
N ALA A 93 -16.53 46.58 16.38
CA ALA A 93 -15.31 46.14 17.06
C ALA A 93 -15.37 44.67 17.48
N ASN A 94 -16.51 44.21 18.02
CA ASN A 94 -16.69 42.80 18.39
C ASN A 94 -16.52 41.88 17.18
N THR A 95 -17.13 42.25 16.04
CA THR A 95 -17.00 41.50 14.79
C THR A 95 -15.56 41.47 14.29
N CYS A 96 -14.87 42.63 14.25
CA CYS A 96 -13.46 42.70 13.86
C CYS A 96 -12.56 41.88 14.78
N PHE A 97 -12.81 41.88 16.09
CA PHE A 97 -12.05 41.09 17.06
C PHE A 97 -12.26 39.59 16.90
N ARG A 98 -13.47 39.15 16.54
CA ARG A 98 -13.74 37.75 16.19
C ARG A 98 -12.99 37.30 14.93
N GLU A 99 -12.94 38.16 13.90
CA GLU A 99 -12.16 37.89 12.69
C GLU A 99 -10.64 37.93 12.94
N LEU A 100 -10.17 38.90 13.75
CA LEU A 100 -8.77 38.94 14.19
C LEU A 100 -8.38 37.68 14.96
N TYR A 101 -9.29 37.09 15.74
CA TYR A 101 -9.02 35.82 16.42
C TYR A 101 -8.77 34.68 15.42
N ILE A 102 -9.61 34.57 14.39
CA ILE A 102 -9.41 33.59 13.30
C ILE A 102 -8.08 33.85 12.58
N LEU A 103 -7.78 35.11 12.26
CA LEU A 103 -6.56 35.52 11.57
C LEU A 103 -5.30 35.16 12.36
N LEU A 104 -5.28 35.44 13.66
CA LEU A 104 -4.17 35.08 14.55
C LEU A 104 -3.99 33.56 14.62
N TYR A 105 -5.07 32.80 14.69
CA TYR A 105 -5.00 31.35 14.72
C TYR A 105 -4.48 30.76 13.39
N ARG A 106 -4.95 31.26 12.24
CA ARG A 106 -4.43 30.90 10.91
C ARG A 106 -2.96 31.27 10.76
N SER A 107 -2.56 32.44 11.27
CA SER A 107 -1.17 32.88 11.29
C SER A 107 -0.29 31.95 12.13
N LYS A 108 -0.78 31.52 13.30
CA LYS A 108 -0.07 30.55 14.15
C LYS A 108 0.14 29.22 13.43
N ILE A 109 -0.94 28.65 12.87
CA ILE A 109 -0.84 27.38 12.12
C ILE A 109 0.13 27.50 10.96
N LEU A 110 0.11 28.61 10.21
CA LEU A 110 1.00 28.80 9.07
C LEU A 110 2.47 28.87 9.52
N LEU A 111 2.76 29.55 10.64
CA LEU A 111 4.11 29.60 11.22
C LEU A 111 4.55 28.23 11.71
N ASP A 112 3.71 27.53 12.49
CA ASP A 112 3.98 26.18 12.97
C ASP A 112 4.18 25.19 11.81
N TYR A 113 3.38 25.32 10.75
CA TYR A 113 3.49 24.53 9.54
C TYR A 113 4.86 24.74 8.87
N CYS A 114 5.29 25.98 8.71
CA CYS A 114 6.59 26.28 8.11
C CYS A 114 7.79 25.88 8.98
N ALA A 115 7.62 25.82 10.30
CA ALA A 115 8.68 25.42 11.22
C ALA A 115 8.90 23.90 11.28
N HIS A 116 7.83 23.10 11.10
CA HIS A 116 7.88 21.64 11.30
C HIS A 116 7.72 20.81 10.02
N SER A 117 7.52 21.44 8.86
CA SER A 117 7.41 20.72 7.58
C SER A 117 8.78 20.39 6.98
N SER A 118 8.79 19.39 6.09
CA SER A 118 9.95 19.07 5.25
C SER A 118 10.45 20.31 4.51
N ARG A 119 11.77 20.47 4.46
CA ARG A 119 12.42 21.60 3.79
C ARG A 119 12.18 21.56 2.29
N LEU A 120 12.29 20.38 1.68
CA LEU A 120 12.02 20.19 0.26
C LEU A 120 10.54 20.42 -0.07
N TRP A 121 9.63 20.02 0.81
CA TRP A 121 8.21 20.30 0.66
C TRP A 121 7.90 21.80 0.68
N LEU A 122 8.46 22.54 1.64
CA LEU A 122 8.28 24.00 1.72
C LEU A 122 8.84 24.70 0.47
N LEU A 123 9.92 24.18 -0.09
CA LEU A 123 10.53 24.69 -1.31
C LEU A 123 9.66 24.44 -2.55
N LEU A 124 9.06 23.26 -2.66
CA LEU A 124 8.10 22.93 -3.72
C LEU A 124 6.84 23.82 -3.64
N GLN A 125 6.41 24.15 -2.43
CA GLN A 125 5.22 24.97 -2.15
C GLN A 125 5.54 26.47 -1.98
N ASN A 126 6.74 26.92 -2.35
CA ASN A 126 7.24 28.27 -2.05
C ASN A 126 6.26 29.38 -2.45
N SER A 127 5.72 29.31 -3.67
CA SER A 127 4.77 30.29 -4.21
C SER A 127 3.43 30.31 -3.45
N HIS A 128 2.87 29.13 -3.18
CA HIS A 128 1.59 28.98 -2.46
C HIS A 128 1.70 29.47 -1.01
N ILE A 129 2.78 29.10 -0.31
CA ILE A 129 3.01 29.51 1.08
C ILE A 129 3.18 31.03 1.17
N SER A 130 3.98 31.63 0.27
CA SER A 130 4.09 33.09 0.20
C SER A 130 2.74 33.76 -0.11
N GLY A 131 1.91 33.13 -0.93
CA GLY A 131 0.52 33.54 -1.17
C GLY A 131 -0.28 33.66 0.12
N HIS A 132 -0.27 32.63 0.96
CA HIS A 132 -0.97 32.65 2.25
C HIS A 132 -0.46 33.71 3.22
N PHE A 133 0.85 33.97 3.25
CA PHE A 133 1.40 35.09 4.04
C PHE A 133 0.90 36.44 3.52
N HIS A 134 0.80 36.59 2.20
CA HIS A 134 0.27 37.79 1.57
C HIS A 134 -1.22 37.97 1.88
N ASP A 135 -2.03 36.91 1.76
CA ASP A 135 -3.45 36.91 2.08
C ASP A 135 -3.69 37.36 3.53
N LEU A 136 -2.97 36.79 4.49
CA LEU A 136 -3.06 37.20 5.90
C LEU A 136 -2.67 38.67 6.09
N THR A 137 -1.67 39.16 5.35
CA THR A 137 -1.26 40.58 5.41
C THR A 137 -2.35 41.49 4.84
N GLN A 138 -3.01 41.08 3.76
CA GLN A 138 -4.15 41.81 3.19
C GLN A 138 -5.36 41.78 4.13
N GLU A 139 -5.65 40.65 4.76
CA GLU A 139 -6.72 40.52 5.76
C GLU A 139 -6.47 41.48 6.94
N ILE A 140 -5.22 41.60 7.44
CA ILE A 140 -4.86 42.61 8.47
C ILE A 140 -5.21 44.02 7.98
N SER A 141 -4.89 44.38 6.74
CA SER A 141 -5.25 45.69 6.18
C SER A 141 -6.76 45.91 6.19
N THR A 142 -7.54 44.92 5.71
CA THR A 142 -9.00 45.03 5.65
C THR A 142 -9.64 45.16 7.03
N LEU A 143 -9.10 44.47 8.04
CA LEU A 143 -9.61 44.56 9.41
C LEU A 143 -9.27 45.90 10.05
N LEU A 144 -8.09 46.46 9.78
CA LEU A 144 -7.71 47.81 10.26
C LEU A 144 -8.51 48.93 9.59
N ASP A 145 -8.96 48.76 8.34
CA ASP A 145 -9.85 49.71 7.65
C ASP A 145 -11.25 49.80 8.32
N VAL A 146 -11.74 48.68 8.89
CA VAL A 146 -13.09 48.58 9.47
C VAL A 146 -13.08 48.80 10.99
N LEU A 147 -11.97 48.55 11.67
CA LEU A 147 -11.86 48.65 13.12
C LEU A 147 -12.04 50.12 13.58
N PRO A 148 -12.97 50.43 14.52
CA PRO A 148 -13.23 51.79 14.97
C PRO A 148 -12.14 52.30 15.92
N LEU A 149 -10.92 52.48 15.42
CA LEU A 149 -9.71 52.85 16.19
C LEU A 149 -9.86 54.15 17.00
N ARG A 150 -10.68 55.08 16.52
CA ARG A 150 -10.93 56.39 17.17
C ARG A 150 -11.80 56.31 18.43
N GLU A 151 -12.52 55.20 18.61
CA GLU A 151 -13.37 54.98 19.79
C GLU A 151 -12.57 54.39 20.97
N PHE A 152 -11.34 53.94 20.71
CA PHE A 152 -10.43 53.48 21.73
C PHE A 152 -9.51 54.62 22.15
N ALA A 153 -9.46 54.93 23.45
CA ALA A 153 -8.53 55.91 24.02
C ALA A 153 -7.11 55.33 24.11
N LEU A 154 -6.50 55.08 22.95
CA LEU A 154 -5.14 54.58 22.80
C LEU A 154 -4.13 55.71 22.93
N ASP A 155 -2.92 55.41 23.43
CA ASP A 155 -1.80 56.35 23.47
C ASP A 155 -1.38 56.76 22.04
N GLU A 156 -0.93 58.01 21.88
CA GLU A 156 -0.46 58.57 20.58
C GLU A 156 0.62 57.67 19.93
N ASP A 157 1.56 57.15 20.73
CA ASP A 157 2.63 56.26 20.26
C ASP A 157 2.08 54.95 19.66
N LEU A 158 1.02 54.38 20.24
CA LEU A 158 0.36 53.18 19.72
C LEU A 158 -0.40 53.51 18.43
N TRP A 159 -1.02 54.69 18.38
CA TRP A 159 -1.76 55.15 17.20
C TRP A 159 -0.84 55.29 15.99
N GLU A 160 0.35 55.88 16.17
CA GLU A 160 1.37 55.96 15.12
C GLU A 160 1.84 54.58 14.64
N GLN A 161 2.04 53.63 15.55
CA GLN A 161 2.43 52.25 15.20
C GLN A 161 1.35 51.52 14.39
N ILE A 162 0.08 51.73 14.70
CA ILE A 162 -1.05 51.14 13.98
C ILE A 162 -1.17 51.74 12.58
N GLU A 163 -1.09 53.06 12.46
CA GLU A 163 -1.16 53.75 11.18
C GLU A 163 0.03 53.34 10.27
N LEU A 164 1.21 53.15 10.85
CA LEU A 164 2.37 52.60 10.13
C LEU A 164 2.12 51.17 9.67
N LEU A 165 1.61 50.29 10.54
CA LEU A 165 1.26 48.91 10.20
C LEU A 165 0.23 48.87 9.07
N HIS A 166 -0.81 49.70 9.15
CA HIS A 166 -1.86 49.78 8.16
C HIS A 166 -1.32 50.19 6.79
N ARG A 167 -0.50 51.24 6.72
CA ARG A 167 0.17 51.66 5.47
C ARG A 167 1.08 50.59 4.90
N GLN A 168 1.80 49.85 5.76
CA GLN A 168 2.67 48.76 5.34
C GLN A 168 1.88 47.57 4.79
N ALA A 169 0.80 47.16 5.47
CA ALA A 169 -0.07 46.07 5.06
C ALA A 169 -0.73 46.37 3.69
N ARG A 170 -1.30 47.57 3.54
CA ARG A 170 -1.96 48.01 2.31
C ARG A 170 -1.03 48.10 1.08
N ARG A 171 0.24 48.43 1.30
CA ARG A 171 1.26 48.50 0.24
C ARG A 171 2.01 47.19 0.03
N SER A 172 1.74 46.17 0.84
CA SER A 172 2.41 44.89 0.73
C SER A 172 2.09 44.24 -0.62
N LYS A 173 3.11 43.63 -1.23
CA LYS A 173 2.98 42.82 -2.43
C LYS A 173 3.38 41.39 -2.09
N LEU A 174 2.91 40.42 -2.86
CA LEU A 174 3.41 39.05 -2.80
C LEU A 174 4.94 39.05 -2.85
N TYR A 175 5.58 38.53 -1.82
CA TYR A 175 7.04 38.47 -1.71
C TYR A 175 7.50 37.02 -1.74
N LEU A 176 8.23 36.67 -2.80
CA LEU A 176 8.96 35.42 -2.93
C LEU A 176 10.43 35.72 -2.59
N ASP A 177 11.02 35.00 -1.63
CA ASP A 177 12.46 35.19 -1.32
C ASP A 177 13.29 34.72 -2.53
N PRO A 178 14.10 35.60 -3.14
CA PRO A 178 14.88 35.22 -4.32
C PRO A 178 15.85 34.06 -4.06
N ARG A 179 16.28 33.86 -2.81
CA ARG A 179 17.18 32.76 -2.43
C ARG A 179 16.43 31.43 -2.38
N ASP A 180 15.23 31.44 -1.81
CA ASP A 180 14.35 30.26 -1.75
C ASP A 180 13.98 29.85 -3.18
N GLU A 181 13.67 30.83 -4.05
CA GLU A 181 13.35 30.57 -5.45
C GLU A 181 14.55 30.07 -6.26
N ALA A 182 15.74 30.65 -6.07
CA ALA A 182 16.96 30.16 -6.70
C ALA A 182 17.29 28.71 -6.28
N LEU A 183 17.05 28.37 -5.01
CA LEU A 183 17.24 27.01 -4.51
C LEU A 183 16.24 26.02 -5.12
N ARG A 184 14.97 26.42 -5.27
CA ARG A 184 13.94 25.63 -5.95
C ARG A 184 14.31 25.33 -7.40
N LEU A 185 14.81 26.35 -8.11
CA LEU A 185 15.30 26.19 -9.48
C LEU A 185 16.54 25.31 -9.56
N LYS A 186 17.48 25.41 -8.60
CA LYS A 186 18.66 24.52 -8.54
C LYS A 186 18.29 23.06 -8.29
N VAL A 187 17.30 22.79 -7.42
CA VAL A 187 16.77 21.43 -7.22
C VAL A 187 16.12 20.92 -8.50
N SER A 188 15.39 21.77 -9.21
CA SER A 188 14.76 21.42 -10.49
C SER A 188 15.81 21.13 -11.58
N SER A 189 16.91 21.90 -11.62
CA SER A 189 17.98 21.66 -12.60
C SER A 189 18.66 20.30 -12.42
N PHE A 190 18.75 19.78 -11.19
CA PHE A 190 19.27 18.42 -10.98
C PHE A 190 18.34 17.34 -11.56
N LEU A 191 17.03 17.57 -11.56
CA LEU A 191 16.08 16.69 -12.23
C LEU A 191 16.24 16.77 -13.75
N ASP A 192 16.47 17.98 -14.28
CA ASP A 192 16.75 18.18 -15.71
C ASP A 192 18.05 17.48 -16.16
N ASP A 193 19.07 17.43 -15.28
CA ASP A 193 20.32 16.71 -15.54
C ASP A 193 20.06 15.19 -15.64
N PHE A 194 19.23 14.65 -14.73
CA PHE A 194 18.80 13.25 -14.82
C PHE A 194 17.97 12.95 -16.06
N ASP A 195 17.15 13.89 -16.54
CA ASP A 195 16.42 13.73 -17.80
C ASP A 195 17.36 13.58 -19.01
N LYS A 196 18.55 14.22 -18.93
CA LYS A 196 19.64 14.11 -19.93
C LYS A 196 20.56 12.90 -19.70
N ASP A 197 20.19 11.99 -18.80
CA ASP A 197 20.97 10.81 -18.39
C ASP A 197 22.36 11.17 -17.80
N GLN A 198 22.50 12.37 -17.23
CA GLN A 198 23.72 12.83 -16.56
C GLN A 198 23.48 12.98 -15.05
N PRO A 199 24.17 12.21 -14.19
CA PRO A 199 24.04 12.41 -12.75
C PRO A 199 24.64 13.78 -12.36
N PRO A 200 24.01 14.51 -11.43
CA PRO A 200 24.50 15.80 -10.97
C PRO A 200 25.84 15.64 -10.22
N ASP A 201 26.66 16.69 -10.27
CA ASP A 201 27.96 16.71 -9.59
C ASP A 201 27.78 16.64 -8.06
N ILE A 202 28.66 15.87 -7.40
CA ILE A 202 28.57 15.58 -5.97
C ILE A 202 28.86 16.85 -5.16
N SER A 203 29.78 17.70 -5.62
CA SER A 203 30.09 18.98 -4.97
C SER A 203 28.88 19.92 -4.98
N ASP A 204 28.22 20.07 -6.13
CA ASP A 204 27.01 20.87 -6.29
C ASP A 204 25.84 20.33 -5.44
N LEU A 205 25.69 19.00 -5.39
CA LEU A 205 24.72 18.34 -4.52
C LEU A 205 25.01 18.64 -3.05
N ARG A 206 26.27 18.58 -2.63
CA ARG A 206 26.68 18.86 -1.25
C ARG A 206 26.40 20.31 -0.87
N GLU A 207 26.77 21.27 -1.71
CA GLU A 207 26.48 22.69 -1.49
C GLU A 207 24.97 22.93 -1.35
N THR A 208 24.17 22.26 -2.19
CA THR A 208 22.72 22.44 -2.20
C THR A 208 22.03 21.76 -1.00
N PHE A 209 22.29 20.48 -0.77
CA PHE A 209 21.62 19.69 0.29
C PHE A 209 22.17 19.98 1.68
N VAL A 210 23.49 20.04 1.84
CA VAL A 210 24.12 20.19 3.16
C VAL A 210 24.17 21.65 3.59
N GLU A 211 24.70 22.53 2.72
CA GLU A 211 24.95 23.93 3.12
C GLU A 211 23.70 24.80 3.01
N LYS A 212 22.97 24.73 1.89
CA LYS A 212 21.79 25.59 1.64
C LYS A 212 20.51 25.04 2.23
N LEU A 213 20.20 23.75 2.02
CA LEU A 213 19.02 23.10 2.58
C LEU A 213 19.21 22.67 4.04
N GLY A 214 20.44 22.53 4.53
CA GLY A 214 20.71 22.13 5.92
C GLY A 214 20.39 20.66 6.24
N ILE A 215 20.31 19.81 5.22
CA ILE A 215 20.13 18.36 5.37
C ILE A 215 21.53 17.77 5.58
N GLN A 216 21.87 17.45 6.83
CA GLN A 216 23.26 17.19 7.24
C GLN A 216 23.59 15.71 7.40
N ASP A 217 22.59 14.83 7.47
CA ASP A 217 22.79 13.40 7.69
C ASP A 217 21.76 12.55 6.93
N ALA A 218 22.05 11.24 6.85
CA ALA A 218 21.17 10.27 6.21
C ALA A 218 19.78 10.22 6.86
N ARG A 219 19.69 10.44 8.18
CA ARG A 219 18.41 10.44 8.92
C ARG A 219 17.52 11.61 8.53
N SER A 220 18.09 12.80 8.34
CA SER A 220 17.37 13.96 7.84
C SER A 220 16.88 13.71 6.41
N CYS A 221 17.68 13.08 5.55
CA CYS A 221 17.23 12.65 4.23
C CYS A 221 16.03 11.67 4.32
N CYS A 222 16.07 10.68 5.20
CA CYS A 222 14.94 9.76 5.40
C CYS A 222 13.67 10.50 5.82
N ALA A 223 13.78 11.40 6.81
CA ALA A 223 12.65 12.17 7.30
C ALA A 223 12.01 13.04 6.19
N GLU A 224 12.83 13.62 5.31
CA GLU A 224 12.36 14.35 4.13
C GLU A 224 11.64 13.42 3.14
N ILE A 225 12.20 12.24 2.83
CA ILE A 225 11.59 11.25 1.94
C ILE A 225 10.25 10.76 2.51
N GLU A 226 10.21 10.36 3.77
CA GLU A 226 9.01 9.87 4.45
C GLU A 226 7.89 10.92 4.45
N PHE A 227 8.24 12.19 4.72
CA PHE A 227 7.28 13.29 4.67
C PHE A 227 6.70 13.48 3.27
N LEU A 228 7.56 13.46 2.23
CA LEU A 228 7.11 13.61 0.84
C LEU A 228 6.27 12.42 0.37
N GLU A 229 6.64 11.20 0.75
CA GLU A 229 5.86 9.99 0.46
C GLU A 229 4.47 10.05 1.13
N GLU A 230 4.37 10.54 2.37
CA GLU A 230 3.07 10.75 3.05
C GLU A 230 2.13 11.66 2.24
N ARG A 231 2.69 12.67 1.54
CA ARG A 231 1.92 13.64 0.74
C ARG A 231 1.36 13.07 -0.55
N ILE A 232 2.07 12.14 -1.19
CA ILE A 232 1.59 11.46 -2.40
C ILE A 232 0.27 10.73 -2.11
N TYR A 233 0.14 10.12 -0.93
CA TYR A 233 -1.07 9.39 -0.53
C TYR A 233 -2.16 10.29 0.10
N SER A 234 -1.88 11.56 0.40
CA SER A 234 -2.89 12.46 0.95
C SER A 234 -3.80 13.10 -0.11
N GLN A 235 -3.38 13.22 -1.38
CA GLN A 235 -4.19 13.71 -2.52
C GLN A 235 -4.98 15.03 -2.28
N GLU A 236 -4.61 15.84 -1.29
CA GLU A 236 -5.33 17.07 -0.92
C GLU A 236 -4.67 18.35 -1.44
N ASP A 237 -3.48 18.28 -2.05
CA ASP A 237 -2.63 19.45 -2.34
C ASP A 237 -2.41 19.66 -3.86
N ASP A 238 -2.35 20.92 -4.28
CA ASP A 238 -2.31 21.41 -5.69
C ASP A 238 -0.97 21.17 -6.42
N VAL A 239 -0.07 20.38 -5.84
CA VAL A 239 1.27 20.10 -6.42
C VAL A 239 1.21 18.86 -7.29
N ASP A 240 1.79 18.97 -8.49
CA ASP A 240 1.94 17.85 -9.42
C ASP A 240 2.66 16.67 -8.73
N PRO A 241 2.01 15.50 -8.59
CA PRO A 241 2.63 14.32 -8.01
C PRO A 241 3.95 13.95 -8.70
N ALA A 242 4.12 14.29 -9.98
CA ALA A 242 5.32 14.02 -10.74
C ALA A 242 6.55 14.77 -10.21
N ALA A 243 6.37 16.03 -9.76
CA ALA A 243 7.44 16.80 -9.13
C ALA A 243 7.85 16.19 -7.79
N ILE A 244 6.88 15.70 -7.00
CA ILE A 244 7.15 15.05 -5.71
C ILE A 244 7.95 13.76 -5.91
N TYR A 245 7.57 12.93 -6.88
CA TYR A 245 8.33 11.72 -7.23
C TYR A 245 9.76 12.01 -7.67
N GLY A 246 9.96 13.04 -8.49
CA GLY A 246 11.28 13.49 -8.91
C GLY A 246 12.16 13.89 -7.72
N VAL A 247 11.63 14.73 -6.82
CA VAL A 247 12.37 15.18 -5.64
C VAL A 247 12.66 14.03 -4.67
N ILE A 248 11.75 13.07 -4.48
CA ILE A 248 12.01 11.87 -3.68
C ILE A 248 13.18 11.07 -4.29
N ALA A 249 13.17 10.83 -5.59
CA ALA A 249 14.21 10.08 -6.27
C ALA A 249 15.58 10.79 -6.18
N LEU A 250 15.61 12.12 -6.36
CA LEU A 250 16.80 12.94 -6.18
C LEU A 250 17.31 12.92 -4.75
N THR A 251 16.42 13.03 -3.75
CA THR A 251 16.79 13.01 -2.33
C THR A 251 17.35 11.65 -1.93
N ARG A 252 16.78 10.57 -2.47
CA ARG A 252 17.30 9.21 -2.27
C ARG A 252 18.68 9.05 -2.91
N TYR A 253 18.91 9.58 -4.12
CA TYR A 253 20.23 9.61 -4.73
C TYR A 253 21.23 10.40 -3.88
N ALA A 254 20.87 11.62 -3.48
CA ALA A 254 21.70 12.50 -2.66
C ALA A 254 22.08 11.84 -1.32
N ARG A 255 21.15 11.10 -0.70
CA ARG A 255 21.41 10.35 0.53
C ARG A 255 22.61 9.41 0.38
N PHE A 256 22.60 8.55 -0.63
CA PHE A 256 23.66 7.55 -0.82
C PHE A 256 24.93 8.11 -1.47
N SER A 257 24.84 9.23 -2.18
CA SER A 257 26.02 9.89 -2.74
C SER A 257 26.78 10.76 -1.75
N LEU A 258 26.09 11.36 -0.77
CA LEU A 258 26.68 12.36 0.14
C LEU A 258 27.04 11.81 1.53
N PHE A 259 26.21 10.96 2.13
CA PHE A 259 26.35 10.57 3.54
C PHE A 259 26.89 9.14 3.74
N GLU A 260 27.32 8.48 2.66
CA GLU A 260 27.81 7.10 2.64
C GLU A 260 26.90 6.13 3.44
N PHE A 261 27.38 4.93 3.77
CA PHE A 261 26.65 3.96 4.59
C PHE A 261 27.06 4.11 6.06
N GLU A 262 26.91 5.33 6.60
CA GLU A 262 27.26 5.63 7.98
C GLU A 262 26.46 4.74 8.95
N GLU A 263 27.16 3.84 9.64
CA GLU A 263 26.62 3.15 10.81
C GLU A 263 26.37 4.22 11.86
N ALA A 264 25.11 4.51 12.15
CA ALA A 264 24.78 5.57 13.09
C ALA A 264 25.46 5.27 14.44
N ALA A 265 26.47 6.05 14.79
CA ALA A 265 27.16 5.93 16.06
C ALA A 265 26.10 5.93 17.19
N PRO A 266 26.23 5.07 18.21
CA PRO A 266 25.37 5.15 19.37
C PRO A 266 25.45 6.58 19.92
N PRO A 267 24.32 7.24 20.18
CA PRO A 267 24.33 8.63 20.58
C PRO A 267 25.18 8.78 21.85
N GLU A 268 26.22 9.61 21.78
CA GLU A 268 26.97 10.01 22.95
C GLU A 268 25.99 10.63 23.96
N ALA A 269 26.07 10.14 25.20
CA ALA A 269 25.19 10.52 26.29
C ALA A 269 25.45 11.98 26.73
N GLY A 270 24.88 12.93 26.01
CA GLY A 270 24.76 14.35 26.37
C GLY A 270 23.35 14.66 26.88
N LYS A 271 23.25 15.06 28.14
CA LYS A 271 22.03 15.27 28.93
C LYS A 271 20.99 16.16 28.23
N GLY A 272 19.77 15.64 28.05
CA GLY A 272 18.59 16.39 27.63
C GLY A 272 17.36 15.49 27.46
N SER A 273 16.63 15.31 28.56
CA SER A 273 15.36 14.57 28.73
C SER A 273 14.43 14.50 27.50
N GLY A 274 14.00 13.28 27.12
CA GLY A 274 12.70 13.11 26.46
C GLY A 274 12.49 12.02 25.42
N ALA A 275 13.29 10.95 25.32
CA ALA A 275 12.92 9.79 24.49
C ALA A 275 13.63 8.51 24.95
N ALA A 276 13.04 7.82 25.93
CA ALA A 276 13.51 6.51 26.36
C ALA A 276 12.32 5.60 26.62
N HIS A 277 11.80 4.96 25.56
CA HIS A 277 11.21 3.64 25.68
C HIS A 277 11.10 2.97 24.31
N LEU A 278 11.93 1.94 24.10
CA LEU A 278 11.55 0.58 23.68
C LEU A 278 12.71 -0.09 22.96
N ARG A 279 13.64 -0.63 23.76
CA ARG A 279 14.50 -1.75 23.36
C ARG A 279 14.75 -2.66 24.57
N LYS A 280 14.20 -3.88 24.47
CA LYS A 280 14.27 -5.12 25.29
C LYS A 280 12.84 -5.58 25.57
N SER A 281 12.42 -6.82 25.34
CA SER A 281 13.15 -8.09 25.21
C SER A 281 12.20 -9.18 24.67
N SER A 282 12.76 -10.19 24.02
CA SER A 282 12.10 -11.44 23.63
C SER A 282 11.70 -12.29 24.86
N SER A 283 10.43 -12.69 24.97
CA SER A 283 9.95 -14.09 25.13
C SER A 283 8.54 -14.17 25.76
N VAL A 284 7.61 -14.81 25.04
CA VAL A 284 6.40 -15.56 25.48
C VAL A 284 5.56 -14.97 26.62
N ILE A 285 4.40 -14.38 26.27
CA ILE A 285 3.07 -14.54 26.92
C ILE A 285 2.04 -14.04 25.91
N SER A 286 1.04 -14.88 25.62
CA SER A 286 -0.23 -14.56 24.94
C SER A 286 -0.75 -13.16 25.32
N GLN A 287 -0.72 -12.20 24.39
CA GLN A 287 -1.18 -10.84 24.65
C GLN A 287 -2.36 -10.45 23.77
N ILE A 288 -3.45 -10.15 24.49
CA ILE A 288 -4.73 -9.65 24.05
C ILE A 288 -4.52 -8.38 23.21
N VAL A 289 -5.08 -8.36 22.00
CA VAL A 289 -5.16 -7.16 21.15
C VAL A 289 -5.75 -6.01 21.98
N PRO A 290 -5.10 -4.83 22.07
CA PRO A 290 -5.68 -3.67 22.74
C PRO A 290 -7.08 -3.38 22.21
N LYS A 291 -8.06 -3.19 23.11
CA LYS A 291 -9.47 -3.01 22.73
C LYS A 291 -9.68 -1.84 21.76
N ASP A 292 -8.84 -0.81 21.86
CA ASP A 292 -8.88 0.38 21.00
C ASP A 292 -8.48 0.08 19.54
N PHE A 293 -7.88 -1.09 19.27
CA PHE A 293 -7.52 -1.56 17.94
C PHE A 293 -8.57 -2.50 17.34
N CYS A 294 -9.55 -2.93 18.13
CA CYS A 294 -10.63 -3.81 17.69
C CYS A 294 -11.81 -3.00 17.18
N CYS A 295 -12.41 -3.43 16.07
CA CYS A 295 -13.64 -2.85 15.56
C CYS A 295 -14.79 -3.15 16.55
N PRO A 296 -15.59 -2.15 16.98
CA PRO A 296 -16.70 -2.42 17.89
C PRO A 296 -17.84 -3.29 17.30
N ILE A 297 -17.88 -3.49 15.97
CA ILE A 297 -18.88 -4.33 15.28
C ILE A 297 -18.39 -5.78 15.18
N SER A 298 -17.20 -5.99 14.60
CA SER A 298 -16.67 -7.34 14.37
C SER A 298 -15.88 -7.89 15.55
N LEU A 299 -15.48 -7.03 16.50
CA LEU A 299 -14.58 -7.33 17.62
C LEU A 299 -13.16 -7.75 17.20
N ASP A 300 -12.89 -7.76 15.90
CA ASP A 300 -11.60 -8.08 15.29
C ASP A 300 -10.72 -6.83 15.12
N LEU A 301 -9.41 -7.05 15.01
CA LEU A 301 -8.42 -5.99 14.71
C LEU A 301 -8.82 -5.21 13.44
N MET A 302 -8.88 -3.88 13.53
CA MET A 302 -9.23 -3.00 12.40
C MET A 302 -8.10 -3.01 11.36
N ARG A 303 -8.42 -3.40 10.12
CA ARG A 303 -7.48 -3.40 8.98
C ARG A 303 -7.53 -2.08 8.21
N ASP A 304 -8.73 -1.52 8.08
CA ASP A 304 -8.94 -0.20 7.52
C ASP A 304 -9.84 0.66 8.43
N PRO A 305 -9.28 1.23 9.52
CA PRO A 305 -10.06 2.00 10.46
C PRO A 305 -10.62 3.28 9.82
N VAL A 306 -11.93 3.47 9.90
CA VAL A 306 -12.67 4.62 9.39
C VAL A 306 -13.57 5.21 10.47
N ILE A 307 -13.70 6.53 10.48
CA ILE A 307 -14.49 7.32 11.40
C ILE A 307 -15.84 7.64 10.76
N VAL A 308 -16.91 7.40 11.50
CA VAL A 308 -18.28 7.82 11.13
C VAL A 308 -18.59 9.22 11.67
N SER A 309 -19.70 9.83 11.26
CA SER A 309 -20.08 11.20 11.66
C SER A 309 -20.19 11.44 13.17
N THR A 310 -20.33 10.37 13.97
CA THR A 310 -20.39 10.41 15.44
C THR A 310 -19.01 10.37 16.11
N GLY A 311 -17.92 10.35 15.33
CA GLY A 311 -16.54 10.31 15.83
C GLY A 311 -16.03 8.93 16.25
N GLN A 312 -16.87 7.89 16.16
CA GLN A 312 -16.48 6.50 16.47
C GLN A 312 -15.73 5.86 15.29
N THR A 313 -14.76 4.99 15.59
CA THR A 313 -13.95 4.32 14.57
C THR A 313 -14.32 2.84 14.43
N TYR A 314 -14.43 2.37 13.19
CA TYR A 314 -14.78 1.00 12.84
C TYR A 314 -13.88 0.51 11.71
N ASP A 315 -13.79 -0.80 11.48
CA ASP A 315 -13.22 -1.31 10.23
C ASP A 315 -14.16 -0.95 9.06
N ARG A 316 -13.60 -0.49 7.93
CA ARG A 316 -14.38 -0.08 6.75
C ARG A 316 -15.36 -1.15 6.31
N SER A 317 -14.93 -2.41 6.25
CA SER A 317 -15.77 -3.49 5.75
C SER A 317 -16.99 -3.72 6.66
N SER A 318 -16.79 -3.64 7.98
CA SER A 318 -17.84 -3.83 8.99
C SER A 318 -18.87 -2.70 9.00
N ILE A 319 -18.43 -1.45 8.91
CA ILE A 319 -19.37 -0.30 8.95
C ILE A 319 -20.08 -0.06 7.61
N VAL A 320 -19.43 -0.36 6.47
CA VAL A 320 -20.08 -0.31 5.15
C VAL A 320 -21.22 -1.33 5.11
N ARG A 321 -20.96 -2.56 5.54
CA ARG A 321 -21.98 -3.62 5.62
C ARG A 321 -23.17 -3.19 6.50
N TRP A 322 -22.90 -2.61 7.67
CA TRP A 322 -23.93 -2.12 8.58
C TRP A 322 -24.84 -1.05 7.93
N ILE A 323 -24.24 -0.13 7.16
CA ILE A 323 -24.98 0.91 6.44
C ILE A 323 -25.77 0.32 5.26
N GLU A 324 -25.19 -0.63 4.53
CA GLU A 324 -25.82 -1.32 3.39
C GLU A 324 -27.01 -2.20 3.83
N GLU A 325 -26.97 -2.75 5.04
CA GLU A 325 -28.09 -3.48 5.67
C GLU A 325 -29.25 -2.54 6.11
N GLY A 326 -29.12 -1.23 5.85
CA GLY A 326 -30.18 -0.23 6.04
C GLY A 326 -30.14 0.50 7.38
N HIS A 327 -29.13 0.25 8.22
CA HIS A 327 -29.00 0.90 9.51
C HIS A 327 -28.41 2.32 9.39
N ARG A 328 -29.10 3.32 9.95
CA ARG A 328 -28.67 4.74 9.95
C ARG A 328 -28.14 5.23 11.31
N THR A 329 -27.81 4.30 12.19
CA THR A 329 -27.35 4.57 13.55
C THR A 329 -25.92 4.07 13.75
N CYS A 330 -25.18 4.75 14.60
CA CYS A 330 -23.85 4.34 15.03
C CYS A 330 -23.96 3.10 15.93
N PRO A 331 -23.33 1.96 15.59
CA PRO A 331 -23.44 0.71 16.34
C PRO A 331 -23.08 0.82 17.82
N ASN A 332 -22.03 1.57 18.14
CA ASN A 332 -21.50 1.67 19.52
C ASN A 332 -22.19 2.78 20.34
N SER A 333 -22.61 3.89 19.72
CA SER A 333 -23.18 5.03 20.45
C SER A 333 -24.70 5.16 20.34
N GLY A 334 -25.36 4.41 19.46
CA GLY A 334 -26.80 4.49 19.20
C GLY A 334 -27.28 5.79 18.53
N GLN A 335 -26.38 6.77 18.34
CA GLN A 335 -26.70 8.05 17.72
C GLN A 335 -26.92 7.90 16.20
N THR A 336 -27.86 8.67 15.65
CA THR A 336 -28.12 8.73 14.20
C THR A 336 -26.95 9.36 13.46
N LEU A 337 -26.52 8.72 12.36
CA LEU A 337 -25.46 9.24 11.51
C LEU A 337 -25.99 10.42 10.70
N SER A 338 -25.38 11.61 10.85
CA SER A 338 -25.75 12.81 10.08
C SER A 338 -25.39 12.67 8.60
N HIS A 339 -24.36 11.89 8.29
CA HIS A 339 -23.99 11.50 6.92
C HIS A 339 -23.31 10.13 6.89
N THR A 340 -23.42 9.42 5.77
CA THR A 340 -22.78 8.11 5.53
C THR A 340 -21.35 8.20 5.02
N ARG A 341 -20.77 9.41 4.96
CA ARG A 341 -19.37 9.61 4.56
C ARG A 341 -18.43 9.05 5.63
N LEU A 342 -17.57 8.11 5.22
CA LEU A 342 -16.56 7.47 6.05
C LEU A 342 -15.22 8.18 5.88
N VAL A 343 -14.63 8.66 6.98
CA VAL A 343 -13.34 9.36 6.97
C VAL A 343 -12.24 8.39 7.44
N PRO A 344 -11.18 8.13 6.66
CA PRO A 344 -10.11 7.22 7.10
C PRO A 344 -9.40 7.70 8.38
N ASN A 345 -9.27 6.84 9.39
CA ASN A 345 -8.50 7.09 10.61
C ASN A 345 -7.04 6.63 10.43
N ARG A 346 -6.25 7.43 9.71
CA ARG A 346 -4.87 7.06 9.33
C ARG A 346 -3.93 6.98 10.53
N SER A 347 -4.15 7.78 11.57
CA SER A 347 -3.37 7.72 12.83
C SER A 347 -3.55 6.38 13.53
N LEU A 348 -4.80 5.90 13.66
CA LEU A 348 -5.07 4.59 14.25
C LEU A 348 -4.55 3.45 13.36
N ARG A 349 -4.65 3.60 12.03
CA ARG A 349 -4.08 2.64 11.07
C ARG A 349 -2.57 2.46 11.25
N ASN A 350 -1.85 3.57 11.42
CA ASN A 350 -0.40 3.54 11.64
C ASN A 350 -0.04 2.95 13.00
N LEU A 351 -0.81 3.26 14.06
CA LEU A 351 -0.61 2.65 15.39
C LEU A 351 -0.87 1.14 15.37
N ILE A 352 -1.92 0.69 14.66
CA ILE A 352 -2.23 -0.73 14.48
C ILE A 352 -1.13 -1.40 13.65
N ALA A 353 -0.64 -0.76 12.59
CA ALA A 353 0.46 -1.30 11.78
C ALA A 353 1.77 -1.42 12.57
N GLN A 354 2.11 -0.42 13.38
CA GLN A 354 3.27 -0.45 14.27
C GLN A 354 3.11 -1.52 15.37
N TRP A 355 1.92 -1.67 15.94
CA TRP A 355 1.64 -2.72 16.92
C TRP A 355 1.67 -4.12 16.28
N CYS A 356 1.12 -4.28 15.07
CA CYS A 356 1.22 -5.48 14.24
C CYS A 356 2.69 -5.86 14.01
N ALA A 357 3.52 -4.90 13.60
CA ALA A 357 4.95 -5.10 13.35
C ALA A 357 5.73 -5.45 14.63
N ALA A 358 5.39 -4.82 15.76
CA ALA A 358 6.04 -5.10 17.05
C ALA A 358 5.64 -6.46 17.66
N ASN A 359 4.43 -6.95 17.36
CA ASN A 359 3.89 -8.19 17.94
C ASN A 359 3.84 -9.37 16.94
N GLY A 360 4.39 -9.20 15.73
CA GLY A 360 4.41 -10.25 14.70
C GLY A 360 3.02 -10.64 14.18
N VAL A 361 2.03 -9.73 14.25
CA VAL A 361 0.69 -9.96 13.72
C VAL A 361 0.67 -9.54 12.24
N PRO A 362 0.32 -10.44 11.29
CA PRO A 362 0.25 -10.11 9.87
C PRO A 362 -0.84 -9.07 9.60
N CYS A 363 -0.42 -7.85 9.26
CA CYS A 363 -1.31 -6.79 8.78
C CYS A 363 -1.25 -6.79 7.24
N ASP A 364 -2.16 -7.51 6.57
CA ASP A 364 -2.26 -7.49 5.09
C ASP A 364 -2.63 -6.08 4.60
N PRO A 365 -1.98 -5.54 3.53
CA PRO A 365 -2.51 -4.37 2.85
C PRO A 365 -3.89 -4.67 2.26
N PRO A 366 -4.82 -3.70 2.20
CA PRO A 366 -6.15 -3.97 1.67
C PRO A 366 -6.05 -4.46 0.24
N ALA A 367 -6.75 -5.53 -0.08
CA ALA A 367 -7.00 -5.95 -1.44
C ALA A 367 -7.68 -4.77 -2.16
N THR A 368 -6.94 -4.10 -3.05
CA THR A 368 -7.50 -3.09 -3.92
C THR A 368 -8.37 -3.79 -4.96
N PRO A 369 -9.68 -3.48 -5.04
CA PRO A 369 -10.47 -3.87 -6.20
C PRO A 369 -10.06 -2.94 -7.34
N ASP A 370 -9.57 -3.54 -8.41
CA ASP A 370 -9.31 -2.99 -9.74
C ASP A 370 -8.22 -1.89 -9.89
N GLY A 371 -7.37 -2.10 -10.91
CA GLY A 371 -6.14 -1.39 -11.28
C GLY A 371 -6.25 0.09 -11.64
N SER A 372 -7.13 0.85 -11.00
CA SER A 372 -7.25 2.30 -11.18
C SER A 372 -6.16 3.08 -10.42
N ALA A 373 -5.78 2.68 -9.20
CA ALA A 373 -4.75 3.39 -8.42
C ALA A 373 -3.33 3.22 -9.00
N GLU A 374 -2.95 2.00 -9.42
CA GLU A 374 -1.66 1.78 -10.08
C GLU A 374 -1.57 2.49 -11.45
N SER A 375 -2.69 2.61 -12.18
CA SER A 375 -2.73 3.30 -13.46
C SER A 375 -2.54 4.82 -13.36
N PHE A 376 -2.93 5.45 -12.24
CA PHE A 376 -2.68 6.88 -12.01
C PHE A 376 -1.26 7.15 -11.48
N LEU A 377 -0.75 6.31 -10.57
CA LEU A 377 0.61 6.47 -10.02
C LEU A 377 1.69 6.16 -11.07
N SER A 378 1.46 5.19 -11.97
CA SER A 378 2.37 4.89 -13.08
C SER A 378 2.45 6.01 -14.13
N ARG A 379 1.39 6.83 -14.27
CA ARG A 379 1.37 7.99 -15.17
C ARG A 379 2.09 9.23 -14.63
N ALA A 380 2.38 9.27 -13.33
CA ALA A 380 3.02 10.41 -12.67
C ALA A 380 4.55 10.28 -12.56
N VAL A 381 5.14 9.13 -12.90
CA VAL A 381 6.59 8.95 -12.77
C VAL A 381 7.30 9.60 -13.96
N THR A 382 8.12 10.62 -13.70
CA THR A 382 8.93 11.31 -14.72
C THR A 382 10.14 10.48 -15.15
N ARG A 383 10.65 10.73 -16.35
CA ARG A 383 11.91 10.14 -16.83
C ARG A 383 13.06 10.47 -15.85
N ALA A 384 13.17 11.71 -15.40
CA ALA A 384 14.13 12.15 -14.40
C ALA A 384 14.08 11.30 -13.13
N ALA A 385 12.88 11.02 -12.60
CA ALA A 385 12.72 10.18 -11.40
C ALA A 385 13.22 8.75 -11.64
N VAL A 386 12.93 8.15 -12.80
CA VAL A 386 13.42 6.82 -13.16
C VAL A 386 14.95 6.82 -13.28
N GLN A 387 15.54 7.83 -13.90
CA GLN A 387 17.00 7.92 -14.06
C GLN A 387 17.71 8.18 -12.72
N ALA A 388 17.14 9.01 -11.84
CA ALA A 388 17.65 9.20 -10.49
C ALA A 388 17.59 7.88 -9.66
N ASN A 389 16.49 7.14 -9.75
CA ASN A 389 16.38 5.82 -9.12
C ASN A 389 17.36 4.80 -9.73
N ARG A 390 17.60 4.86 -11.05
CA ARG A 390 18.59 4.02 -11.74
C ARG A 390 20.01 4.34 -11.28
N ALA A 391 20.36 5.61 -11.16
CA ALA A 391 21.65 6.05 -10.62
C ALA A 391 21.82 5.63 -9.14
N THR A 392 20.76 5.74 -8.35
CA THR A 392 20.74 5.24 -6.97
C THR A 392 20.97 3.72 -6.93
N ALA A 393 20.25 2.96 -7.76
CA ALA A 393 20.42 1.50 -7.84
C ALA A 393 21.86 1.11 -8.16
N ARG A 394 22.55 1.83 -9.06
CA ARG A 394 23.99 1.61 -9.34
C ARG A 394 24.85 1.72 -8.08
N LEU A 395 24.67 2.78 -7.29
CA LEU A 395 25.41 2.98 -6.04
C LEU A 395 25.16 1.82 -5.06
N LEU A 396 23.90 1.43 -4.88
CA LEU A 396 23.51 0.34 -3.98
C LEU A 396 24.09 -1.01 -4.44
N ILE A 397 24.04 -1.32 -5.74
CA ILE A 397 24.52 -2.59 -6.31
C ILE A 397 26.04 -2.76 -6.11
N VAL A 398 26.81 -1.68 -6.24
CA VAL A 398 28.24 -1.69 -5.92
C VAL A 398 28.46 -2.08 -4.45
N GLN A 399 27.63 -1.55 -3.56
CA GLN A 399 27.75 -1.73 -2.11
C GLN A 399 27.24 -3.09 -1.63
N LEU A 400 26.25 -3.69 -2.30
CA LEU A 400 25.90 -5.10 -2.11
C LEU A 400 27.10 -6.05 -2.30
N SER A 401 28.06 -5.65 -3.15
CA SER A 401 29.22 -6.48 -3.50
C SER A 401 30.47 -6.14 -2.69
N ARG A 402 30.70 -4.85 -2.40
CA ARG A 402 31.95 -4.35 -1.81
C ARG A 402 31.81 -3.76 -0.40
N GLY A 403 30.58 -3.50 0.05
CA GLY A 403 30.31 -2.82 1.32
C GLY A 403 30.51 -3.72 2.55
N SER A 404 30.47 -3.10 3.73
CA SER A 404 30.36 -3.77 5.02
C SER A 404 29.04 -4.56 5.13
N GLU A 405 28.92 -5.44 6.13
CA GLU A 405 27.66 -6.17 6.37
C GLU A 405 26.47 -5.21 6.61
N TYR A 406 26.73 -4.09 7.30
CA TYR A 406 25.74 -3.02 7.45
C TYR A 406 25.37 -2.41 6.09
N ALA A 407 26.36 -2.00 5.30
CA ALA A 407 26.13 -1.39 3.99
C ALA A 407 25.38 -2.32 3.02
N LYS A 408 25.66 -3.63 3.07
CA LYS A 408 24.93 -4.65 2.29
C LYS A 408 23.48 -4.76 2.74
N THR A 409 23.23 -4.76 4.05
CA THR A 409 21.87 -4.85 4.62
C THR A 409 21.05 -3.62 4.21
N GLU A 410 21.62 -2.44 4.37
CA GLU A 410 20.97 -1.19 4.01
C GLU A 410 20.76 -1.09 2.50
N SER A 411 21.75 -1.46 1.68
CA SER A 411 21.60 -1.50 0.23
C SER A 411 20.51 -2.47 -0.23
N ALA A 412 20.40 -3.63 0.43
CA ALA A 412 19.35 -4.60 0.12
C ALA A 412 17.97 -4.10 0.53
N CYS A 413 17.87 -3.44 1.70
CA CYS A 413 16.65 -2.80 2.18
C CYS A 413 16.16 -1.73 1.18
N GLU A 414 17.07 -0.89 0.71
CA GLU A 414 16.73 0.22 -0.17
C GLU A 414 16.42 -0.24 -1.59
N LEU A 415 17.08 -1.29 -2.08
CA LEU A 415 16.67 -1.94 -3.33
C LEU A 415 15.29 -2.61 -3.20
N ARG A 416 14.95 -3.21 -2.04
CA ARG A 416 13.60 -3.71 -1.77
C ARG A 416 12.57 -2.57 -1.84
N ILE A 417 12.87 -1.41 -1.27
CA ILE A 417 11.98 -0.23 -1.31
C ILE A 417 11.83 0.29 -2.75
N LEU A 418 12.95 0.47 -3.47
CA LEU A 418 12.95 0.93 -4.87
C LEU A 418 12.11 0.02 -5.77
N THR A 419 12.32 -1.30 -5.66
CA THR A 419 11.62 -2.30 -6.48
C THR A 419 10.13 -2.46 -6.13
N ARG A 420 9.72 -2.03 -4.92
CA ARG A 420 8.29 -1.94 -4.57
C ARG A 420 7.58 -0.87 -5.42
N THR A 421 8.27 0.21 -5.76
CA THR A 421 7.72 1.39 -6.44
C THR A 421 7.85 1.31 -7.96
N GLY A 422 6.75 1.19 -8.70
CA GLY A 422 6.71 1.29 -10.16
C GLY A 422 7.32 0.10 -10.93
N LYS A 423 6.81 -0.14 -12.16
CA LYS A 423 7.31 -1.22 -13.02
C LYS A 423 8.68 -0.85 -13.62
N GLU A 424 8.89 0.42 -13.90
CA GLU A 424 10.08 0.99 -14.53
C GLU A 424 11.32 0.83 -13.66
N ASN A 425 11.20 1.05 -12.35
CA ASN A 425 12.29 0.84 -11.40
C ASN A 425 12.70 -0.64 -11.34
N ARG A 426 11.74 -1.57 -11.36
CA ARG A 426 12.02 -3.02 -11.38
C ARG A 426 12.81 -3.43 -12.63
N LEU A 427 12.51 -2.82 -13.78
CA LEU A 427 13.26 -3.06 -15.02
C LEU A 427 14.68 -2.47 -14.94
N CYS A 428 14.81 -1.22 -14.50
CA CYS A 428 16.10 -0.53 -14.41
C CYS A 428 17.06 -1.25 -13.45
N VAL A 429 16.59 -1.65 -12.26
CA VAL A 429 17.41 -2.37 -11.25
C VAL A 429 17.98 -3.67 -11.82
N VAL A 430 17.22 -4.39 -12.65
CA VAL A 430 17.68 -5.62 -13.30
C VAL A 430 18.62 -5.33 -14.48
N GLU A 431 18.44 -4.22 -15.21
CA GLU A 431 19.40 -3.74 -16.22
C GLU A 431 20.74 -3.33 -15.64
N GLU A 432 20.76 -2.82 -14.41
CA GLU A 432 21.99 -2.48 -13.69
C GLU A 432 22.69 -3.70 -13.04
N GLY A 433 22.19 -4.91 -13.26
CA GLY A 433 22.85 -6.13 -12.81
C GLY A 433 22.69 -6.43 -11.32
N ALA A 434 21.53 -6.13 -10.74
CA ALA A 434 21.27 -6.40 -9.31
C ALA A 434 21.16 -7.89 -8.95
N ILE A 435 20.83 -8.78 -9.92
CA ILE A 435 20.52 -10.19 -9.63
C ILE A 435 21.72 -10.96 -9.05
N PRO A 436 22.94 -10.92 -9.63
CA PRO A 436 24.07 -11.66 -9.06
C PRO A 436 24.47 -11.23 -7.64
N PRO A 437 24.54 -9.92 -7.30
CA PRO A 437 24.74 -9.48 -5.91
C PRO A 437 23.62 -9.90 -4.96
N LEU A 438 22.35 -9.75 -5.35
CA LEU A 438 21.21 -10.19 -4.52
C LEU A 438 21.22 -11.70 -4.28
N ARG A 439 21.57 -12.50 -5.29
CA ARG A 439 21.75 -13.95 -5.16
C ARG A 439 22.77 -14.30 -4.07
N ARG A 440 23.91 -13.59 -4.01
CA ARG A 440 24.91 -13.83 -2.96
C ARG A 440 24.34 -13.56 -1.56
N LEU A 441 23.52 -12.53 -1.42
CA LEU A 441 22.91 -12.16 -0.14
C LEU A 441 21.79 -13.10 0.32
N LEU A 442 21.21 -13.91 -0.58
CA LEU A 442 20.30 -15.00 -0.17
C LEU A 442 20.98 -16.00 0.79
N ARG A 443 22.31 -16.12 0.73
CA ARG A 443 23.10 -16.98 1.62
C ARG A 443 23.68 -16.23 2.83
N SER A 444 23.22 -15.00 3.09
CA SER A 444 23.68 -14.24 4.26
C SER A 444 23.28 -14.93 5.56
N THR A 445 24.16 -14.87 6.56
CA THR A 445 23.87 -15.31 7.93
C THR A 445 23.06 -14.27 8.70
N ASN A 446 22.96 -13.04 8.20
CA ASN A 446 22.10 -12.01 8.76
C ASN A 446 20.65 -12.21 8.23
N PRO A 447 19.67 -12.50 9.12
CA PRO A 447 18.28 -12.71 8.73
C PRO A 447 17.65 -11.52 8.00
N GLU A 448 17.98 -10.29 8.42
CA GLU A 448 17.45 -9.06 7.82
C GLU A 448 17.95 -8.88 6.38
N THR A 449 19.25 -9.10 6.15
CA THR A 449 19.84 -9.05 4.80
C THR A 449 19.22 -10.11 3.89
N GLN A 450 19.02 -11.34 4.40
CA GLN A 450 18.42 -12.43 3.61
C GLN A 450 16.97 -12.12 3.24
N VAL A 451 16.16 -11.62 4.18
CA VAL A 451 14.78 -11.19 3.93
C VAL A 451 14.76 -10.08 2.87
N ASN A 452 15.57 -9.03 3.05
CA ASN A 452 15.59 -7.91 2.12
C ASN A 452 16.01 -8.34 0.71
N ALA A 453 17.01 -9.24 0.60
CA ALA A 453 17.45 -9.78 -0.68
C ALA A 453 16.37 -10.61 -1.38
N VAL A 454 15.69 -11.53 -0.66
CA VAL A 454 14.64 -12.36 -1.28
C VAL A 454 13.40 -11.55 -1.63
N THR A 455 13.01 -10.56 -0.82
CA THR A 455 11.89 -9.67 -1.16
C THR A 455 12.23 -8.77 -2.35
N ALA A 456 13.46 -8.29 -2.48
CA ALA A 456 13.89 -7.58 -3.69
C ALA A 456 13.77 -8.48 -4.93
N ILE A 457 14.25 -9.73 -4.88
CA ILE A 457 14.09 -10.70 -5.98
C ILE A 457 12.61 -10.99 -6.27
N LEU A 458 11.76 -11.10 -5.25
CA LEU A 458 10.30 -11.23 -5.41
C LEU A 458 9.74 -10.08 -6.24
N ASN A 459 10.00 -8.83 -5.83
CA ASN A 459 9.54 -7.65 -6.56
C ASN A 459 10.06 -7.63 -8.01
N LEU A 460 11.32 -8.03 -8.19
CA LEU A 460 11.95 -8.11 -9.51
C LEU A 460 11.34 -9.22 -10.38
N SER A 461 10.77 -10.28 -9.81
CA SER A 461 10.14 -11.37 -10.55
C SER A 461 8.76 -11.02 -11.11
N LEU A 462 8.10 -9.97 -10.59
CA LEU A 462 6.73 -9.62 -10.99
C LEU A 462 6.61 -9.30 -12.49
N PRO A 463 7.50 -8.48 -13.11
CA PRO A 463 7.46 -8.23 -14.55
C PRO A 463 7.96 -9.44 -15.36
N ASP A 464 7.22 -9.87 -16.38
CA ASP A 464 7.60 -11.02 -17.23
C ASP A 464 8.98 -10.88 -17.87
N ARG A 465 9.34 -9.65 -18.28
CA ARG A 465 10.65 -9.33 -18.86
C ARG A 465 11.82 -9.56 -17.90
N ASN A 466 11.59 -9.60 -16.58
CA ASN A 466 12.68 -9.85 -15.62
C ASN A 466 12.82 -11.34 -15.27
N LYS A 467 11.75 -12.13 -15.43
CA LYS A 467 11.74 -13.55 -15.04
C LYS A 467 12.85 -14.36 -15.71
N TYR A 468 13.14 -14.10 -17.00
CA TYR A 468 14.21 -14.78 -17.71
C TYR A 468 15.59 -14.51 -17.10
N ARG A 469 15.88 -13.26 -16.72
CA ARG A 469 17.19 -12.90 -16.13
C ARG A 469 17.41 -13.54 -14.77
N ILE A 470 16.34 -13.74 -14.00
CA ILE A 470 16.42 -14.46 -12.71
C ILE A 470 16.71 -15.94 -12.95
N MET A 471 16.05 -16.56 -13.93
CA MET A 471 16.23 -17.98 -14.25
C MET A 471 17.55 -18.29 -14.95
N GLU A 472 18.07 -17.37 -15.75
CA GLU A 472 19.34 -17.51 -16.48
C GLU A 472 20.55 -17.30 -15.56
N GLU A 473 20.42 -16.51 -14.47
CA GLU A 473 21.51 -16.31 -13.52
C GLU A 473 21.91 -17.64 -12.85
N PRO A 474 23.15 -18.12 -13.04
CA PRO A 474 23.57 -19.44 -12.57
C PRO A 474 23.34 -19.65 -11.08
N GLY A 475 22.65 -20.72 -10.70
CA GLY A 475 22.39 -21.07 -9.31
C GLY A 475 21.46 -20.10 -8.55
N CYS A 476 20.82 -19.15 -9.24
CA CYS A 476 19.84 -18.25 -8.61
C CYS A 476 18.63 -19.02 -8.11
N LEU A 477 18.04 -19.86 -8.97
CA LEU A 477 16.92 -20.74 -8.60
C LEU A 477 17.26 -21.63 -7.40
N ARG A 478 18.43 -22.27 -7.40
CA ARG A 478 18.91 -23.07 -6.26
C ARG A 478 18.98 -22.25 -4.97
N SER A 479 19.52 -21.04 -5.03
CA SER A 479 19.63 -20.16 -3.86
C SER A 479 18.25 -19.73 -3.34
N ILE A 480 17.27 -19.53 -4.23
CA ILE A 480 15.87 -19.25 -3.84
C ILE A 480 15.26 -20.45 -3.13
N VAL A 481 15.48 -21.68 -3.66
CA VAL A 481 15.00 -22.92 -3.04
C VAL A 481 15.67 -23.19 -1.69
N GLU A 482 16.97 -22.90 -1.56
CA GLU A 482 17.69 -22.96 -0.28
C GLU A 482 17.05 -22.03 0.77
N VAL A 483 16.77 -20.76 0.43
CA VAL A 483 16.07 -19.84 1.33
C VAL A 483 14.66 -20.31 1.65
N PHE A 484 13.96 -20.90 0.68
CA PHE A 484 12.61 -21.43 0.91
C PHE A 484 12.61 -22.58 1.95
N ARG A 485 13.61 -23.47 1.87
CA ARG A 485 13.78 -24.62 2.76
C ARG A 485 14.27 -24.21 4.14
N GLU A 486 15.33 -23.41 4.19
CA GLU A 486 16.18 -23.21 5.37
C GLU A 486 16.36 -21.73 5.75
N GLY A 487 15.56 -20.83 5.17
CA GLY A 487 15.60 -19.40 5.49
C GLY A 487 15.39 -19.12 6.97
N TRP A 488 16.08 -18.10 7.48
CA TRP A 488 16.14 -17.78 8.92
C TRP A 488 14.79 -17.35 9.51
N THR A 489 13.92 -16.77 8.68
CA THR A 489 12.61 -16.26 9.09
C THR A 489 11.50 -16.86 8.25
N THR A 490 10.30 -16.91 8.82
CA THR A 490 9.09 -17.28 8.07
C THR A 490 8.84 -16.35 6.90
N GLU A 491 9.06 -15.04 7.07
CA GLU A 491 8.95 -14.04 6.00
C GLU A 491 9.90 -14.33 4.83
N ALA A 492 11.17 -14.70 5.10
CA ALA A 492 12.11 -15.06 4.03
C ALA A 492 11.63 -16.28 3.24
N ARG A 493 11.14 -17.30 3.94
CA ARG A 493 10.64 -18.55 3.33
C ARG A 493 9.38 -18.31 2.50
N GLU A 494 8.45 -17.51 3.00
CA GLU A 494 7.22 -17.17 2.28
C GLU A 494 7.50 -16.28 1.06
N ASN A 495 8.39 -15.30 1.18
CA ASN A 495 8.83 -14.51 0.03
C ASN A 495 9.53 -15.37 -1.02
N ALA A 496 10.34 -16.36 -0.63
CA ALA A 496 10.94 -17.31 -1.55
C ALA A 496 9.87 -18.18 -2.26
N ALA A 497 8.86 -18.64 -1.53
CA ALA A 497 7.72 -19.36 -2.13
C ALA A 497 6.96 -18.47 -3.14
N ALA A 498 6.75 -17.20 -2.83
CA ALA A 498 6.12 -16.25 -3.74
C ALA A 498 6.97 -15.98 -5.00
N VAL A 499 8.31 -16.02 -4.90
CA VAL A 499 9.20 -15.95 -6.08
C VAL A 499 8.96 -17.18 -6.96
N LEU A 500 8.94 -18.39 -6.40
CA LEU A 500 8.67 -19.62 -7.15
C LEU A 500 7.28 -19.60 -7.79
N PHE A 501 6.27 -19.10 -7.08
CA PHE A 501 4.93 -18.89 -7.62
C PHE A 501 4.96 -17.98 -8.86
N SER A 502 5.56 -16.80 -8.73
CA SER A 502 5.72 -15.82 -9.82
C SER A 502 6.42 -16.42 -11.05
N LEU A 503 7.50 -17.18 -10.84
CA LEU A 503 8.25 -17.82 -11.92
C LEU A 503 7.50 -19.00 -12.55
N SER A 504 6.73 -19.76 -11.77
CA SER A 504 6.01 -20.97 -12.23
C SER A 504 4.92 -20.71 -13.27
N VAL A 505 4.51 -19.45 -13.46
CA VAL A 505 3.54 -19.06 -14.49
C VAL A 505 4.09 -19.34 -15.89
N VAL A 506 5.40 -19.17 -16.08
CA VAL A 506 6.09 -19.41 -17.35
C VAL A 506 6.29 -20.91 -17.56
N HIS A 507 5.94 -21.43 -18.75
CA HIS A 507 5.89 -22.87 -18.99
C HIS A 507 7.26 -23.54 -18.89
N GLU A 508 8.28 -22.90 -19.46
CA GLU A 508 9.66 -23.36 -19.54
C GLU A 508 10.31 -23.53 -18.15
N TYR A 509 9.86 -22.76 -17.16
CA TYR A 509 10.44 -22.78 -15.81
C TYR A 509 9.83 -23.86 -14.91
N LYS A 510 8.67 -24.41 -15.28
CA LYS A 510 7.95 -25.41 -14.45
C LYS A 510 8.79 -26.65 -14.21
N LEU A 511 9.39 -27.20 -15.27
CA LEU A 511 10.21 -28.39 -15.16
C LEU A 511 11.49 -28.11 -14.36
N LEU A 512 12.10 -26.93 -14.56
CA LEU A 512 13.28 -26.51 -13.81
C LEU A 512 12.97 -26.41 -12.31
N ILE A 513 11.93 -25.66 -11.93
CA ILE A 513 11.48 -25.50 -10.53
C ILE A 513 11.16 -26.85 -9.91
N ALA A 514 10.43 -27.72 -10.60
CA ALA A 514 10.07 -29.05 -10.09
C ALA A 514 11.25 -30.03 -10.00
N SER A 515 12.35 -29.76 -10.72
CA SER A 515 13.56 -30.60 -10.71
C SER A 515 14.60 -30.14 -9.70
N GLU A 516 14.46 -28.94 -9.13
CA GLU A 516 15.37 -28.46 -8.08
C GLU A 516 15.15 -29.20 -6.76
N GLU A 517 16.26 -29.58 -6.15
CA GLU A 517 16.28 -30.46 -5.00
C GLU A 517 15.58 -29.84 -3.77
N GLY A 518 14.55 -30.52 -3.27
CA GLY A 518 13.80 -30.09 -2.09
C GLY A 518 12.74 -29.02 -2.36
N ALA A 519 12.57 -28.55 -3.61
CA ALA A 519 11.57 -27.55 -3.94
C ALA A 519 10.14 -28.06 -3.73
N LEU A 520 9.84 -29.27 -4.24
CA LEU A 520 8.51 -29.88 -4.13
C LEU A 520 8.19 -30.30 -2.68
N GLU A 521 9.17 -30.82 -1.96
CA GLU A 521 9.06 -31.19 -0.54
C GLU A 521 8.76 -29.95 0.32
N ALA A 522 9.45 -28.84 0.05
CA ALA A 522 9.21 -27.58 0.75
C ALA A 522 7.84 -26.99 0.43
N LEU A 523 7.38 -27.07 -0.84
CA LEU A 523 6.01 -26.66 -1.22
C LEU A 523 4.96 -27.52 -0.50
N ALA A 524 5.18 -28.83 -0.41
CA ALA A 524 4.30 -29.74 0.31
C ALA A 524 4.23 -29.42 1.82
N ALA A 525 5.39 -29.13 2.43
CA ALA A 525 5.48 -28.74 3.83
C ALA A 525 4.79 -27.38 4.10
N LEU A 526 4.98 -26.38 3.22
CA LEU A 526 4.33 -25.08 3.33
C LEU A 526 2.81 -25.21 3.19
N LEU A 527 2.33 -26.06 2.28
CA LEU A 527 0.90 -26.31 2.11
C LEU A 527 0.27 -26.98 3.36
N ALA A 528 1.00 -27.87 4.03
CA ALA A 528 0.53 -28.54 5.23
C ALA A 528 0.49 -27.60 6.46
N GLY A 529 1.59 -26.88 6.72
CA GLY A 529 1.83 -26.17 7.99
C GLY A 529 2.07 -24.66 7.90
N GLY A 530 2.05 -24.07 6.71
CA GLY A 530 2.31 -22.64 6.51
C GLY A 530 1.17 -21.72 6.95
N THR A 531 1.41 -20.41 6.88
CA THR A 531 0.36 -19.39 7.07
C THR A 531 -0.69 -19.48 5.96
N GLN A 532 -1.80 -18.76 6.12
CA GLN A 532 -2.84 -18.74 5.10
C GLN A 532 -2.34 -18.22 3.73
N THR A 533 -1.41 -17.27 3.74
CA THR A 533 -0.78 -16.72 2.53
C THR A 533 0.22 -17.73 1.94
N GLY A 534 1.11 -18.29 2.77
CA GLY A 534 2.05 -19.32 2.31
C GLY A 534 1.35 -20.56 1.73
N LYS A 535 0.23 -20.98 2.30
CA LYS A 535 -0.59 -22.08 1.75
C LYS A 535 -1.17 -21.76 0.36
N LYS A 536 -1.60 -20.50 0.14
CA LYS A 536 -2.11 -20.05 -1.16
C LYS A 536 -1.01 -20.04 -2.22
N ASP A 537 0.17 -19.50 -1.89
CA ASP A 537 1.30 -19.49 -2.81
C ASP A 537 1.78 -20.91 -3.11
N ALA A 538 1.83 -21.79 -2.10
CA ALA A 538 2.20 -23.20 -2.28
C ALA A 538 1.23 -23.93 -3.21
N VAL A 539 -0.09 -23.87 -2.95
CA VAL A 539 -1.08 -24.59 -3.76
C VAL A 539 -1.12 -24.05 -5.19
N ALA A 540 -0.98 -22.73 -5.38
CA ALA A 540 -0.98 -22.10 -6.69
C ALA A 540 0.28 -22.47 -7.49
N THR A 541 1.44 -22.53 -6.82
CA THR A 541 2.69 -23.01 -7.44
C THR A 541 2.53 -24.48 -7.85
N LEU A 542 2.09 -25.36 -6.96
CA LEU A 542 1.87 -26.78 -7.27
C LEU A 542 0.84 -26.98 -8.40
N PHE A 543 -0.22 -26.16 -8.44
CA PHE A 543 -1.17 -26.13 -9.54
C PHE A 543 -0.48 -25.76 -10.86
N ASN A 544 0.31 -24.69 -10.90
CA ASN A 544 1.03 -24.28 -12.10
C ASN A 544 2.01 -25.38 -12.57
N LEU A 545 2.76 -25.98 -11.67
CA LEU A 545 3.69 -27.07 -11.98
C LEU A 545 2.96 -28.30 -12.54
N SER A 546 1.77 -28.63 -12.03
CA SER A 546 0.96 -29.77 -12.49
C SER A 546 0.44 -29.64 -13.93
N THR A 547 0.52 -28.44 -14.53
CA THR A 547 0.17 -28.25 -15.94
C THR A 547 1.21 -28.86 -16.89
N HIS A 548 2.43 -29.14 -16.42
CA HIS A 548 3.48 -29.78 -17.20
C HIS A 548 3.52 -31.29 -16.89
N PRO A 549 3.34 -32.18 -17.88
CA PRO A 549 3.14 -33.61 -17.64
C PRO A 549 4.33 -34.29 -16.92
N GLU A 550 5.56 -33.87 -17.22
CA GLU A 550 6.78 -34.45 -16.64
C GLU A 550 7.01 -34.12 -15.14
N THR A 551 6.25 -33.18 -14.56
CA THR A 551 6.33 -32.90 -13.12
C THR A 551 5.57 -33.93 -12.29
N SER A 552 4.64 -34.67 -12.91
CA SER A 552 3.71 -35.55 -12.20
C SER A 552 4.42 -36.64 -11.40
N LEU A 553 5.46 -37.27 -11.94
CA LEU A 553 6.19 -38.33 -11.24
C LEU A 553 6.90 -37.76 -10.00
N ARG A 554 7.62 -36.65 -10.18
CA ARG A 554 8.33 -35.96 -9.09
C ARG A 554 7.37 -35.50 -7.98
N MET A 555 6.22 -34.94 -8.34
CA MET A 555 5.21 -34.52 -7.36
C MET A 555 4.63 -35.69 -6.54
N VAL A 556 4.61 -36.90 -7.10
CA VAL A 556 4.23 -38.11 -6.36
C VAL A 556 5.36 -38.52 -5.41
N GLU A 557 6.61 -38.56 -5.89
CA GLU A 557 7.79 -38.95 -5.10
C GLU A 557 8.05 -38.01 -3.92
N SER A 558 7.89 -36.69 -4.12
CA SER A 558 8.07 -35.65 -3.09
C SER A 558 6.90 -35.49 -2.13
N LYS A 559 5.91 -36.41 -2.13
CA LYS A 559 4.68 -36.36 -1.30
C LYS A 559 3.82 -35.10 -1.49
N ALA A 560 3.99 -34.37 -2.60
CA ALA A 560 3.16 -33.20 -2.89
C ALA A 560 1.69 -33.58 -3.14
N VAL A 561 1.43 -34.77 -3.70
CA VAL A 561 0.07 -35.31 -3.87
C VAL A 561 -0.63 -35.50 -2.51
N ALA A 562 0.06 -36.04 -1.51
CA ALA A 562 -0.48 -36.22 -0.16
C ALA A 562 -0.82 -34.86 0.49
N ALA A 563 0.05 -33.85 0.33
CA ALA A 563 -0.21 -32.49 0.81
C ALA A 563 -1.42 -31.84 0.12
N LEU A 564 -1.55 -32.01 -1.21
CA LEU A 564 -2.73 -31.53 -1.97
C LEU A 564 -4.02 -32.21 -1.52
N VAL A 565 -3.98 -33.52 -1.24
CA VAL A 565 -5.14 -34.27 -0.70
C VAL A 565 -5.52 -33.75 0.68
N ALA A 566 -4.56 -33.48 1.56
CA ALA A 566 -4.81 -32.88 2.87
C ALA A 566 -5.41 -31.46 2.75
N ALA A 567 -4.96 -30.68 1.76
CA ALA A 567 -5.45 -29.32 1.50
C ALA A 567 -6.92 -29.25 1.05
N LEU A 568 -7.50 -30.35 0.56
CA LEU A 568 -8.94 -30.43 0.25
C LEU A 568 -9.85 -30.16 1.46
N ALA A 569 -9.34 -30.35 2.68
CA ALA A 569 -10.06 -30.05 3.92
C ALA A 569 -9.99 -28.57 4.33
N THR A 570 -9.15 -27.76 3.67
CA THR A 570 -8.96 -26.34 3.98
C THR A 570 -9.71 -25.50 2.95
N GLU A 571 -10.82 -24.87 3.35
CA GLU A 571 -11.71 -24.15 2.41
C GLU A 571 -10.98 -23.11 1.55
N ALA A 572 -9.99 -22.42 2.11
CA ALA A 572 -9.27 -21.35 1.43
C ALA A 572 -8.32 -21.79 0.29
N VAL A 573 -8.01 -23.09 0.16
CA VAL A 573 -7.11 -23.65 -0.87
C VAL A 573 -7.65 -24.91 -1.55
N ALA A 574 -8.83 -25.39 -1.14
CA ALA A 574 -9.39 -26.65 -1.60
C ALA A 574 -9.74 -26.65 -3.11
N GLU A 575 -10.14 -25.49 -3.67
CA GLU A 575 -10.47 -25.36 -5.08
C GLU A 575 -9.25 -25.56 -5.98
N GLU A 576 -8.14 -24.87 -5.66
CA GLU A 576 -6.85 -24.94 -6.34
C GLU A 576 -6.22 -26.32 -6.17
N ALA A 577 -6.29 -26.88 -4.95
CA ALA A 577 -5.79 -28.21 -4.65
C ALA A 577 -6.49 -29.28 -5.51
N ALA A 578 -7.83 -29.24 -5.58
CA ALA A 578 -8.60 -30.14 -6.44
C ALA A 578 -8.28 -29.94 -7.93
N GLY A 579 -8.00 -28.70 -8.34
CA GLY A 579 -7.56 -28.38 -9.69
C GLY A 579 -6.22 -29.04 -10.03
N ALA A 580 -5.25 -28.96 -9.13
CA ALA A 580 -3.91 -29.53 -9.30
C ALA A 580 -3.99 -31.07 -9.35
N LEU A 581 -4.76 -31.67 -8.44
CA LEU A 581 -5.01 -33.11 -8.43
C LEU A 581 -5.68 -33.59 -9.72
N ALA A 582 -6.62 -32.81 -10.29
CA ALA A 582 -7.25 -33.15 -11.55
C ALA A 582 -6.28 -33.12 -12.74
N LEU A 583 -5.28 -32.22 -12.73
CA LEU A 583 -4.24 -32.16 -13.75
C LEU A 583 -3.24 -33.32 -13.60
N LEU A 584 -2.81 -33.62 -12.38
CA LEU A 584 -1.93 -34.75 -12.08
C LEU A 584 -2.57 -36.09 -12.45
N ALA A 585 -3.85 -36.28 -12.15
CA ALA A 585 -4.59 -37.50 -12.48
C ALA A 585 -4.75 -37.75 -13.99
N ARG A 586 -4.41 -36.79 -14.86
CA ARG A 586 -4.33 -37.04 -16.32
C ARG A 586 -3.16 -37.93 -16.69
N GLN A 587 -2.11 -37.96 -15.86
CA GLN A 587 -0.96 -38.82 -16.05
C GLN A 587 -1.14 -40.12 -15.25
N PRO A 588 -0.73 -41.30 -15.75
CA PRO A 588 -0.85 -42.56 -15.03
C PRO A 588 -0.17 -42.52 -13.65
N ALA A 589 1.05 -42.00 -13.58
CA ALA A 589 1.79 -41.88 -12.32
C ALA A 589 1.06 -41.02 -11.28
N GLY A 590 0.48 -39.88 -11.71
CA GLY A 590 -0.30 -39.01 -10.82
C GLY A 590 -1.63 -39.63 -10.40
N ALA A 591 -2.31 -40.36 -11.29
CA ALA A 591 -3.55 -41.07 -10.97
C ALA A 591 -3.31 -42.21 -9.98
N GLU A 592 -2.25 -42.99 -10.16
CA GLU A 592 -1.84 -44.04 -9.22
C GLU A 592 -1.42 -43.45 -7.86
N GLY A 593 -0.61 -42.39 -7.86
CA GLY A 593 -0.21 -41.70 -6.63
C GLY A 593 -1.42 -41.17 -5.86
N LEU A 594 -2.34 -40.47 -6.54
CA LEU A 594 -3.59 -39.99 -5.94
C LEU A 594 -4.49 -41.14 -5.47
N ALA A 595 -4.46 -42.28 -6.18
CA ALA A 595 -5.19 -43.45 -5.76
C ALA A 595 -4.62 -44.12 -4.51
N ARG A 596 -3.33 -43.97 -4.19
CA ARG A 596 -2.75 -44.53 -2.95
C ARG A 596 -3.14 -43.74 -1.70
N GLU A 597 -3.58 -42.49 -1.86
CA GLU A 597 -4.02 -41.64 -0.76
C GLU A 597 -5.45 -41.99 -0.30
N ASP A 598 -5.58 -42.60 0.87
CA ASP A 598 -6.87 -43.05 1.43
C ASP A 598 -7.91 -41.93 1.56
N ARG A 599 -7.44 -40.72 1.88
CA ARG A 599 -8.29 -39.53 2.07
C ARG A 599 -8.70 -38.85 0.76
N ALA A 600 -8.11 -39.20 -0.38
CA ALA A 600 -8.35 -38.52 -1.65
C ALA A 600 -9.81 -38.62 -2.09
N LEU A 601 -10.38 -39.83 -2.08
CA LEU A 601 -11.75 -40.07 -2.51
C LEU A 601 -12.75 -39.36 -1.58
N ALA A 602 -12.55 -39.47 -0.27
CA ALA A 602 -13.40 -38.81 0.72
C ALA A 602 -13.33 -37.28 0.62
N GLY A 603 -12.13 -36.72 0.44
CA GLY A 603 -11.91 -35.28 0.27
C GLY A 603 -12.57 -34.73 -1.00
N LEU A 604 -12.39 -35.39 -2.14
CA LEU A 604 -12.99 -34.99 -3.42
C LEU A 604 -14.53 -35.09 -3.38
N VAL A 605 -15.07 -36.18 -2.82
CA VAL A 605 -16.53 -36.33 -2.61
C VAL A 605 -17.07 -35.29 -1.63
N GLY A 606 -16.31 -34.96 -0.58
CA GLY A 606 -16.62 -33.87 0.35
C GLY A 606 -16.70 -32.52 -0.35
N LEU A 607 -15.73 -32.21 -1.22
CA LEU A 607 -15.69 -30.98 -2.00
C LEU A 607 -16.84 -30.92 -3.03
N MET A 608 -17.26 -32.05 -3.61
CA MET A 608 -18.46 -32.11 -4.45
C MET A 608 -19.74 -31.73 -3.69
N ARG A 609 -19.80 -31.97 -2.37
CA ARG A 609 -20.94 -31.58 -1.52
C ARG A 609 -20.91 -30.10 -1.17
N ARG A 610 -19.79 -29.64 -0.60
CA ARG A 610 -19.69 -28.36 0.11
C ARG A 610 -18.89 -27.27 -0.62
N GLY A 611 -18.19 -27.61 -1.70
CA GLY A 611 -17.30 -26.69 -2.39
C GLY A 611 -18.01 -25.61 -3.23
N SER A 612 -17.22 -24.63 -3.65
CA SER A 612 -17.62 -23.62 -4.65
C SER A 612 -18.02 -24.29 -5.98
N PRO A 613 -18.74 -23.60 -6.89
CA PRO A 613 -19.05 -24.16 -8.22
C PRO A 613 -17.81 -24.63 -8.99
N ARG A 614 -16.68 -23.93 -8.87
CA ARG A 614 -15.40 -24.31 -9.49
C ARG A 614 -14.73 -25.47 -8.74
N GLY A 615 -14.73 -25.46 -7.40
CA GLY A 615 -14.24 -26.57 -6.58
C GLY A 615 -14.98 -27.88 -6.85
N LYS A 616 -16.32 -27.83 -6.98
CA LYS A 616 -17.16 -28.97 -7.39
C LYS A 616 -16.78 -29.47 -8.79
N GLU A 617 -16.54 -28.56 -9.73
CA GLU A 617 -16.10 -28.91 -11.08
C GLU A 617 -14.72 -29.59 -11.09
N ASN A 618 -13.77 -29.06 -10.33
CA ASN A 618 -12.43 -29.60 -10.20
C ASN A 618 -12.44 -30.97 -9.51
N ALA A 619 -13.26 -31.14 -8.48
CA ALA A 619 -13.42 -32.43 -7.80
C ALA A 619 -13.95 -33.53 -8.73
N VAL A 620 -14.99 -33.23 -9.52
CA VAL A 620 -15.51 -34.18 -10.53
C VAL A 620 -14.46 -34.45 -11.61
N ALA A 621 -13.68 -33.44 -12.01
CA ALA A 621 -12.61 -33.63 -12.97
C ALA A 621 -11.55 -34.60 -12.44
N ALA A 622 -11.09 -34.41 -11.20
CA ALA A 622 -10.11 -35.31 -10.58
C ALA A 622 -10.62 -36.75 -10.52
N LEU A 623 -11.85 -36.98 -10.06
CA LEU A 623 -12.44 -38.32 -10.03
C LEU A 623 -12.57 -38.95 -11.43
N LEU A 624 -12.94 -38.16 -12.45
CA LEU A 624 -13.02 -38.64 -13.82
C LEU A 624 -11.65 -39.05 -14.37
N GLU A 625 -10.63 -38.21 -14.18
CA GLU A 625 -9.29 -38.52 -14.68
C GLU A 625 -8.65 -39.68 -13.89
N MET A 626 -8.92 -39.81 -12.59
CA MET A 626 -8.54 -41.01 -11.81
C MET A 626 -9.11 -42.29 -12.42
N CYS A 627 -10.38 -42.30 -12.82
CA CYS A 627 -10.98 -43.49 -13.44
C CYS A 627 -10.44 -43.77 -14.85
N ARG A 628 -9.95 -42.75 -15.57
CA ARG A 628 -9.42 -42.91 -16.93
C ARG A 628 -7.97 -43.39 -16.94
N SER A 629 -7.15 -42.82 -16.07
CA SER A 629 -5.70 -43.02 -16.08
C SER A 629 -5.21 -44.01 -15.01
N GLY A 630 -6.00 -44.23 -13.94
CA GLY A 630 -5.65 -45.12 -12.82
C GLY A 630 -6.08 -46.58 -12.99
N GLY A 631 -6.64 -46.96 -14.14
CA GLY A 631 -7.07 -48.33 -14.44
C GLY A 631 -8.37 -48.76 -13.75
N VAL A 632 -8.74 -50.02 -13.99
CA VAL A 632 -10.07 -50.58 -13.62
C VAL A 632 -10.27 -50.64 -12.11
N ALA A 633 -9.25 -50.99 -11.33
CA ALA A 633 -9.34 -51.10 -9.87
C ALA A 633 -9.63 -49.73 -9.21
N VAL A 634 -9.00 -48.66 -9.70
CA VAL A 634 -9.26 -47.29 -9.21
C VAL A 634 -10.67 -46.86 -9.61
N ALA A 635 -11.09 -47.13 -10.85
CA ALA A 635 -12.42 -46.79 -11.33
C ALA A 635 -13.53 -47.50 -10.54
N ASP A 636 -13.35 -48.78 -10.21
CA ASP A 636 -14.28 -49.57 -9.38
C ASP A 636 -14.38 -49.01 -7.95
N ARG A 637 -13.24 -48.62 -7.36
CA ARG A 637 -13.22 -47.97 -6.05
C ARG A 637 -13.93 -46.62 -6.05
N VAL A 638 -13.75 -45.80 -7.08
CA VAL A 638 -14.48 -44.53 -7.24
C VAL A 638 -15.97 -44.80 -7.44
N ALA A 639 -16.36 -45.80 -8.22
CA ALA A 639 -17.76 -46.13 -8.48
C ALA A 639 -18.51 -46.59 -7.21
N ARG A 640 -17.81 -47.26 -6.29
CA ARG A 640 -18.34 -47.67 -4.97
C ARG A 640 -18.31 -46.57 -3.90
N ALA A 641 -17.88 -45.35 -4.24
CA ALA A 641 -17.80 -44.26 -3.27
C ALA A 641 -19.20 -43.86 -2.74
N PRO A 642 -19.35 -43.70 -1.40
CA PRO A 642 -20.65 -43.42 -0.80
C PRO A 642 -21.21 -42.07 -1.25
N ALA A 643 -22.50 -42.07 -1.60
CA ALA A 643 -23.27 -40.93 -2.10
C ALA A 643 -22.75 -40.28 -3.41
N LEU A 644 -21.76 -40.86 -4.10
CA LEU A 644 -21.25 -40.31 -5.35
C LEU A 644 -22.34 -40.24 -6.44
N GLY A 645 -23.17 -41.28 -6.56
CA GLY A 645 -24.27 -41.32 -7.54
C GLY A 645 -25.26 -40.16 -7.36
N GLY A 646 -25.68 -39.88 -6.13
CA GLY A 646 -26.56 -38.76 -5.81
C GLY A 646 -25.91 -37.39 -6.05
N LEU A 647 -24.60 -37.25 -5.83
CA LEU A 647 -23.89 -36.00 -6.12
C LEU A 647 -23.70 -35.75 -7.61
N ILE A 648 -23.44 -36.81 -8.38
CA ILE A 648 -23.40 -36.74 -9.84
C ILE A 648 -24.76 -36.27 -10.38
N GLN A 649 -25.87 -36.84 -9.88
CA GLN A 649 -27.23 -36.40 -10.20
C GLN A 649 -27.41 -34.91 -9.92
N THR A 650 -27.13 -34.47 -8.69
CA THR A 650 -27.27 -33.06 -8.31
C THR A 650 -26.45 -32.14 -9.22
N LEU A 651 -25.21 -32.51 -9.56
CA LEU A 651 -24.36 -31.71 -10.44
C LEU A 651 -24.82 -31.70 -11.89
N LEU A 652 -25.50 -32.75 -12.37
CA LEU A 652 -26.11 -32.77 -13.70
C LEU A 652 -27.22 -31.72 -13.83
N PHE A 653 -27.93 -31.41 -12.75
CA PHE A 653 -29.00 -30.40 -12.74
C PHE A 653 -28.50 -29.00 -12.36
N THR A 654 -27.63 -28.90 -11.35
CA THR A 654 -27.26 -27.62 -10.70
C THR A 654 -25.85 -27.13 -11.04
N GLY A 655 -24.99 -27.98 -11.63
CA GLY A 655 -23.58 -27.66 -11.89
C GLY A 655 -23.38 -26.74 -13.10
N THR A 656 -22.17 -26.19 -13.24
CA THR A 656 -21.74 -25.40 -14.42
C THR A 656 -21.81 -26.24 -15.71
N LYS A 657 -21.84 -25.60 -16.89
CA LYS A 657 -21.81 -26.32 -18.19
C LYS A 657 -20.66 -27.34 -18.27
N ARG A 658 -19.48 -27.03 -17.70
CA ARG A 658 -18.32 -27.92 -17.69
C ARG A 658 -18.44 -29.00 -16.60
N ALA A 659 -18.94 -28.66 -15.41
CA ALA A 659 -19.23 -29.65 -14.37
C ALA A 659 -20.26 -30.70 -14.84
N ARG A 660 -21.35 -30.29 -15.52
CA ARG A 660 -22.36 -31.21 -16.08
C ARG A 660 -21.76 -32.19 -17.08
N ARG A 661 -20.94 -31.71 -18.02
CA ARG A 661 -20.26 -32.57 -19.02
C ARG A 661 -19.31 -33.58 -18.37
N LYS A 662 -18.54 -33.15 -17.38
CA LYS A 662 -17.62 -34.02 -16.63
C LYS A 662 -18.39 -35.04 -15.78
N ALA A 663 -19.46 -34.62 -15.09
CA ALA A 663 -20.32 -35.49 -14.28
C ALA A 663 -21.01 -36.57 -15.13
N ALA A 664 -21.54 -36.21 -16.31
CA ALA A 664 -22.12 -37.17 -17.25
C ALA A 664 -21.09 -38.19 -17.76
N SER A 665 -19.83 -37.76 -17.90
CA SER A 665 -18.74 -38.65 -18.31
C SER A 665 -18.33 -39.59 -17.19
N LEU A 666 -18.21 -39.07 -15.95
CA LEU A 666 -17.94 -39.89 -14.76
C LEU A 666 -19.04 -40.93 -14.54
N ALA A 667 -20.31 -40.55 -14.70
CA ALA A 667 -21.44 -41.46 -14.61
C ALA A 667 -21.34 -42.64 -15.60
N ARG A 668 -20.94 -42.36 -16.84
CA ARG A 668 -20.75 -43.40 -17.87
C ARG A 668 -19.61 -44.36 -17.52
N VAL A 669 -18.52 -43.84 -16.95
CA VAL A 669 -17.39 -44.68 -16.53
C VAL A 669 -17.79 -45.57 -15.35
N CYS A 670 -18.42 -45.02 -14.31
CA CYS A 670 -18.85 -45.79 -13.14
C CYS A 670 -19.91 -46.85 -13.48
N ARG A 671 -20.79 -46.62 -14.46
CA ARG A 671 -21.78 -47.61 -14.93
C ARG A 671 -21.15 -48.79 -15.66
N ARG A 672 -20.00 -48.60 -16.31
CA ARG A 672 -19.29 -49.68 -17.00
C ARG A 672 -18.52 -50.57 -16.04
N THR A 673 -18.14 -50.05 -14.87
CA THR A 673 -17.33 -50.77 -13.88
C THR A 673 -18.16 -51.52 -12.83
N VAL A 674 -19.43 -51.17 -12.64
CA VAL A 674 -20.34 -51.85 -11.70
C VAL A 674 -21.35 -52.72 -12.47
N PRO A 675 -21.18 -54.05 -12.52
CA PRO A 675 -22.25 -54.95 -12.96
C PRO A 675 -23.38 -54.90 -11.91
N SER A 676 -24.59 -54.50 -12.31
CA SER A 676 -25.79 -54.57 -11.45
C SER A 676 -26.27 -56.03 -11.33
N PRO A 677 -26.87 -56.46 -10.20
CA PRO A 677 -27.70 -55.66 -9.30
C PRO A 677 -27.27 -55.68 -7.82
N LEU A 678 -27.79 -54.70 -7.04
CA LEU A 678 -27.63 -54.44 -5.59
C LEU A 678 -26.86 -53.15 -5.22
N SER A 679 -27.28 -52.00 -5.74
CA SER A 679 -27.25 -50.73 -5.00
C SER A 679 -28.16 -49.71 -5.70
N GLY A 680 -29.26 -49.32 -5.05
CA GLY A 680 -30.32 -48.46 -5.59
C GLY A 680 -29.95 -46.98 -5.85
N GLY A 681 -28.68 -46.67 -6.13
CA GLY A 681 -28.20 -45.30 -6.34
C GLY A 681 -28.07 -44.83 -7.80
N TRP A 682 -28.15 -45.75 -8.78
CA TRP A 682 -27.83 -45.46 -10.19
C TRP A 682 -29.01 -45.51 -11.17
N ALA A 683 -30.23 -45.74 -10.67
CA ALA A 683 -31.43 -45.80 -11.49
C ALA A 683 -31.75 -44.42 -12.09
N PHE A 684 -31.73 -44.34 -13.42
CA PHE A 684 -32.32 -43.26 -14.21
C PHE A 684 -33.41 -43.89 -15.08
N ALA A 685 -34.63 -43.37 -14.99
CA ALA A 685 -35.68 -43.64 -15.97
C ALA A 685 -35.33 -42.93 -17.29
N PRO A 686 -35.35 -43.61 -18.44
CA PRO A 686 -35.25 -42.97 -19.73
C PRO A 686 -36.62 -42.43 -20.13
N THR A 687 -36.82 -41.11 -20.08
CA THR A 687 -37.93 -40.48 -20.79
C THR A 687 -37.35 -39.34 -21.59
N MET A 688 -37.13 -39.61 -22.88
CA MET A 688 -37.26 -38.68 -24.01
C MET A 688 -36.73 -39.40 -25.26
N ALA A 689 -37.54 -40.33 -25.78
CA ALA A 689 -37.56 -40.65 -27.21
C ALA A 689 -38.90 -41.32 -27.55
N SER A 690 -39.53 -40.80 -28.60
CA SER A 690 -40.74 -41.29 -29.26
C SER A 690 -42.08 -40.76 -28.73
N GLN A 691 -42.51 -39.63 -29.31
CA GLN A 691 -43.83 -39.58 -29.95
C GLN A 691 -43.83 -38.54 -31.10
N ARG A 692 -43.84 -39.11 -32.31
CA ARG A 692 -44.55 -38.73 -33.53
C ARG A 692 -44.24 -37.39 -34.26
N THR A 693 -43.74 -37.63 -35.47
CA THR A 693 -43.83 -36.92 -36.74
C THR A 693 -45.12 -36.13 -37.04
N ALA A 694 -44.89 -35.08 -37.86
CA ALA A 694 -45.74 -34.51 -38.91
C ALA A 694 -46.60 -33.27 -38.55
N THR A 695 -46.07 -32.10 -38.88
CA THR A 695 -46.76 -31.12 -39.74
C THR A 695 -45.72 -30.36 -40.58
N ILE A 696 -45.94 -30.40 -41.90
CA ILE A 696 -45.20 -29.67 -42.93
C ILE A 696 -45.72 -28.23 -42.94
N SER A 697 -44.83 -27.24 -42.93
CA SER A 697 -45.06 -25.90 -43.49
C SER A 697 -43.72 -25.26 -43.81
N THR A 698 -43.43 -25.15 -45.10
CA THR A 698 -42.32 -24.45 -45.73
C THR A 698 -42.51 -22.94 -45.67
N VAL A 699 -41.54 -22.18 -45.15
CA VAL A 699 -41.17 -20.84 -45.63
C VAL A 699 -39.65 -20.65 -45.51
N THR A 700 -39.10 -20.04 -46.54
CA THR A 700 -37.72 -19.84 -46.96
C THR A 700 -36.85 -18.88 -46.13
N ALA A 701 -35.54 -19.17 -46.15
CA ALA A 701 -34.37 -18.27 -46.16
C ALA A 701 -34.18 -17.21 -45.06
N THR A 702 -33.03 -17.26 -44.36
CA THR A 702 -31.89 -16.33 -44.56
C THR A 702 -30.73 -16.69 -43.61
N ALA A 703 -29.53 -16.34 -44.05
CA ALA A 703 -28.23 -16.69 -43.49
C ALA A 703 -27.88 -15.95 -42.17
N ALA A 704 -27.08 -16.60 -41.33
CA ALA A 704 -25.96 -15.99 -40.60
C ALA A 704 -25.08 -17.10 -40.00
N ALA A 705 -24.02 -17.45 -40.73
CA ALA A 705 -22.87 -18.14 -40.15
C ALA A 705 -22.04 -17.09 -39.38
N ILE A 706 -21.80 -17.36 -38.10
CA ILE A 706 -20.65 -16.81 -37.37
C ILE A 706 -19.87 -18.00 -36.85
N THR A 707 -18.95 -18.47 -37.68
CA THR A 707 -17.70 -19.06 -37.20
C THR A 707 -16.79 -17.92 -36.75
N ASP A 708 -16.00 -18.17 -35.71
CA ASP A 708 -14.57 -17.79 -35.57
C ASP A 708 -14.20 -17.38 -34.12
N PHE A 709 -13.04 -17.69 -33.55
CA PHE A 709 -11.89 -18.49 -34.00
C PHE A 709 -11.09 -18.95 -32.77
N SER A 710 -10.43 -20.09 -32.95
CA SER A 710 -9.28 -20.55 -32.18
C SER A 710 -8.01 -19.77 -32.52
N ILE A 711 -7.15 -19.66 -31.51
CA ILE A 711 -5.82 -19.06 -31.50
C ILE A 711 -4.87 -19.85 -32.41
N VAL A 712 -4.05 -19.14 -33.19
CA VAL A 712 -2.94 -19.66 -34.00
C VAL A 712 -1.63 -19.07 -33.48
N ASP A 713 -0.66 -19.95 -33.27
CA ASP A 713 0.76 -19.68 -33.07
C ASP A 713 1.41 -18.99 -34.27
N SER A 714 2.37 -18.11 -34.02
CA SER A 714 3.37 -17.77 -35.03
C SER A 714 4.70 -17.35 -34.39
N ALA A 715 5.67 -18.26 -34.49
CA ALA A 715 7.10 -17.98 -34.43
C ALA A 715 7.54 -17.36 -35.78
N THR A 716 8.44 -16.38 -35.74
CA THR A 716 9.09 -15.80 -36.93
C THR A 716 10.58 -16.09 -36.90
N ALA A 717 11.07 -16.76 -37.93
CA ALA A 717 12.48 -16.89 -38.28
C ALA A 717 12.70 -16.15 -39.61
N VAL A 718 13.70 -15.27 -39.63
CA VAL A 718 14.10 -14.45 -40.78
C VAL A 718 15.24 -15.14 -41.52
N SER A 719 15.04 -15.43 -42.81
CA SER A 719 16.12 -15.55 -43.79
C SER A 719 15.57 -15.18 -45.17
N GLY A 720 16.20 -14.19 -45.81
CA GLY A 720 15.84 -13.71 -47.15
C GLY A 720 16.77 -14.27 -48.23
N PRO A 721 16.35 -14.30 -49.51
CA PRO A 721 17.25 -14.57 -50.62
C PRO A 721 17.60 -13.31 -51.42
N MET A 722 18.85 -13.31 -51.90
CA MET A 722 19.40 -12.43 -52.94
C MET A 722 18.73 -12.66 -54.30
N ALA A 723 18.59 -11.59 -55.09
CA ALA A 723 18.68 -11.64 -56.55
C ALA A 723 19.20 -10.29 -57.10
N VAL A 724 20.32 -10.38 -57.80
CA VAL A 724 20.99 -9.39 -58.70
C VAL A 724 20.53 -9.76 -60.13
N PRO A 725 20.30 -8.85 -61.11
CA PRO A 725 21.42 -8.26 -61.89
C PRO A 725 21.23 -6.90 -62.60
N ALA A 726 22.39 -6.35 -63.01
CA ALA A 726 22.70 -5.47 -64.17
C ALA A 726 22.02 -4.08 -64.21
N LEU A 727 22.71 -2.95 -64.34
CA LEU A 727 23.84 -2.55 -65.18
C LEU A 727 24.57 -1.36 -64.54
#